data_AF-A0AAD3MSL1-F1
#
_entry.id   AF-A0AAD3MSL1-F1
#
_cell.length_a   1.000
_cell.length_b   1.000
_cell.length_c   1.000
_cell.angle_alpha   90.00
_cell.angle_beta   90.00
_cell.angle_gamma   90.00
#
_symmetry.space_group_name_H-M   'P 1'
#
loop_
_entity.id
_entity.type
_entity.pdbx_description
1 polymer ?
#
loop_
_entity_poly.entity_id
_entity_poly.type
_entity_poly.pdbx_seq_one_letter_code
_entity_poly.pdbx_strand_id
1 'polypeptide(L)'
;MVTLSLLRLALILLSFPEHASLSRVFDNTSGTVYLGSAFVKEALQRAIELTDAAYARTSERGTKSLSEDTLRPSDLLAQFKQTETRTRTQIRAAELLDNTVELIREMVYTHTMVQPNPHELLSEGDVENLLQVTGCSAELQRPICQTDCLSERYRSITGECNNRQHPRWGAANIPYSRWLPPEYEDMWGMPRGWDPEHTYHNVSLPPVRLVSQEVLFTHNDNISLDSTLSHLLVEWGQWIDHDVVLTPQSPSTAAFRTGADCTHTCSRDTPCFPIQIPLSDPRNGIQSCMPFFRSAPSCGAGVLPHRHREQLNAITSFVDASMVYGSSTSLASALRNHSSPLGSMALNSQHSDQELSYMPFLPRQQAHLDPCGPRNTTASEGLDRSTHRENTTSCFQAGDSRANEHLGMIALHTLFLREHNRLVKELHLLNPQWSPDILYQEARKIIGAIHQILTWEHYLPRVLGDTATSLLMPPYEGYNPEVDPSIANVFAAAAFRFAHVTVHPVVTRLGPGYTTNSQHPPLPLHHSLFASWRVVQEGGIDPVLRGLLLSPAKLQTPGQMMVEELTERLFQAQGGMPLDLGALNLQRGRDHGLPALQLTASLLTDEPELKSWALNCLASRQARSGPTRPPGSAGSEMETGFGGRGRECSPAPRGDTSTPSLCPASFVITATSPSSLLTRSPALNF
;
A
#
# COMPACT_ATOMS: atom_id res chain seq x y z
N MET A 1 -7.90 29.26 -13.06
CA MET A 1 -8.34 27.84 -13.14
C MET A 1 -9.85 27.65 -13.13
N VAL A 2 -10.66 28.58 -12.60
CA VAL A 2 -12.14 28.50 -12.62
C VAL A 2 -12.74 28.63 -14.03
N THR A 3 -12.08 29.33 -14.96
CA THR A 3 -12.59 29.62 -16.31
C THR A 3 -12.45 28.46 -17.31
N LEU A 4 -11.52 27.52 -17.11
CA LEU A 4 -11.41 26.31 -17.96
C LEU A 4 -12.46 25.25 -17.61
N SER A 5 -12.96 25.21 -16.37
CA SER A 5 -14.00 24.27 -15.94
C SER A 5 -15.36 24.58 -16.58
N LEU A 6 -15.69 25.87 -16.71
CA LEU A 6 -16.93 26.31 -17.37
C LEU A 6 -16.92 26.08 -18.89
N LEU A 7 -15.76 26.19 -19.55
CA LEU A 7 -15.63 25.87 -20.97
C LEU A 7 -15.80 24.37 -21.27
N ARG A 8 -15.35 23.48 -20.36
CA ARG A 8 -15.61 22.04 -20.48
C ARG A 8 -17.09 21.70 -20.22
N LEU A 9 -17.75 22.41 -19.30
CA LEU A 9 -19.18 22.27 -19.03
C LEU A 9 -20.03 22.59 -20.29
N ALA A 10 -19.64 23.64 -21.03
CA ALA A 10 -20.34 24.07 -22.25
C ALA A 10 -20.14 23.10 -23.44
N LEU A 11 -18.95 22.49 -23.59
CA LEU A 11 -18.71 21.49 -24.64
C LEU A 11 -19.40 20.14 -24.37
N ILE A 12 -19.56 19.75 -23.10
CA ILE A 12 -20.24 18.50 -22.72
C ILE A 12 -21.76 18.60 -22.99
N LEU A 13 -22.36 19.77 -22.79
CA LEU A 13 -23.78 20.02 -23.07
C LEU A 13 -24.13 20.02 -24.57
N LEU A 14 -23.16 20.29 -25.46
CA LEU A 14 -23.36 20.40 -26.92
C LEU A 14 -23.26 19.06 -27.68
N SER A 15 -22.98 17.95 -26.99
CA SER A 15 -22.85 16.62 -27.62
C SER A 15 -24.07 15.72 -27.48
N PHE A 16 -25.13 16.21 -26.83
CA PHE A 16 -26.42 15.50 -26.77
C PHE A 16 -27.38 16.06 -27.83
N PRO A 17 -27.96 15.22 -28.71
CA PRO A 17 -29.05 15.66 -29.55
C PRO A 17 -30.24 16.04 -28.67
N GLU A 18 -30.62 17.31 -28.75
CA GLU A 18 -31.75 17.89 -28.03
C GLU A 18 -33.07 17.48 -28.72
N HIS A 19 -34.08 17.13 -27.89
CA HIS A 19 -35.50 16.90 -28.19
C HIS A 19 -35.92 15.49 -28.64
N ALA A 20 -36.40 14.70 -27.67
CA ALA A 20 -37.55 13.82 -27.88
C ALA A 20 -38.52 13.96 -26.69
N SER A 21 -39.69 14.48 -27.02
CA SER A 21 -40.85 14.66 -26.14
C SER A 21 -41.30 13.37 -25.46
N LEU A 22 -41.71 13.48 -24.19
CA LEU A 22 -42.51 12.48 -23.47
C LEU A 22 -43.82 12.18 -24.23
N SER A 23 -43.81 11.21 -25.14
CA SER A 23 -45.02 10.45 -25.51
C SER A 23 -44.70 9.19 -26.34
N ARG A 24 -45.02 8.02 -25.75
CA ARG A 24 -45.39 6.72 -26.36
C ARG A 24 -44.37 6.07 -27.32
N VAL A 25 -44.01 4.82 -27.07
CA VAL A 25 -44.63 3.57 -27.52
C VAL A 25 -43.72 2.46 -26.99
N PHE A 26 -44.27 1.50 -26.24
CA PHE A 26 -43.58 0.27 -25.87
C PHE A 26 -43.42 -0.57 -27.14
N ASP A 27 -42.24 -0.52 -27.76
CA ASP A 27 -41.92 -1.43 -28.85
C ASP A 27 -41.32 -2.71 -28.27
N ASN A 28 -42.15 -3.75 -28.29
CA ASN A 28 -41.89 -5.04 -27.65
C ASN A 28 -41.28 -5.99 -28.69
N THR A 29 -39.98 -5.87 -28.93
CA THR A 29 -39.20 -6.86 -29.67
C THR A 29 -37.95 -7.23 -28.87
N SER A 30 -38.10 -8.25 -28.01
CA SER A 30 -37.04 -9.01 -27.32
C SER A 30 -35.93 -8.20 -26.61
N GLY A 31 -36.26 -7.08 -25.97
CA GLY A 31 -35.26 -6.19 -25.36
C GLY A 31 -35.16 -6.33 -23.85
N THR A 32 -33.97 -6.68 -23.34
CA THR A 32 -33.60 -6.50 -21.94
C THR A 32 -33.80 -5.03 -21.56
N VAL A 33 -34.57 -4.76 -20.48
CA VAL A 33 -34.87 -3.39 -20.04
C VAL A 33 -33.79 -2.94 -19.05
N TYR A 34 -32.97 -1.95 -19.44
CA TYR A 34 -31.95 -1.37 -18.59
C TYR A 34 -32.53 -0.21 -17.76
N LEU A 35 -32.96 -0.51 -16.53
CA LEU A 35 -33.69 0.44 -15.69
C LEU A 35 -32.86 1.68 -15.31
N GLY A 36 -31.53 1.54 -15.23
CA GLY A 36 -30.61 2.62 -14.88
C GLY A 36 -30.37 3.63 -16.00
N SER A 37 -30.61 3.28 -17.27
CA SER A 37 -30.37 4.17 -18.42
C SER A 37 -31.14 5.49 -18.31
N ALA A 38 -32.33 5.46 -17.71
CA ALA A 38 -33.16 6.66 -17.49
C ALA A 38 -32.53 7.66 -16.50
N PHE A 39 -31.64 7.19 -15.61
CA PHE A 39 -31.06 7.97 -14.52
C PHE A 39 -29.61 8.42 -14.78
N VAL A 40 -28.95 7.94 -15.85
CA VAL A 40 -27.53 8.19 -16.13
C VAL A 40 -27.17 9.67 -16.07
N LYS A 41 -27.93 10.53 -16.75
CA LYS A 41 -27.63 11.97 -16.84
C LYS A 41 -27.78 12.67 -15.47
N GLU A 42 -28.84 12.36 -14.74
CA GLU A 42 -29.12 12.96 -13.43
C GLU A 42 -28.09 12.49 -12.38
N ALA A 43 -27.83 11.18 -12.33
CA ALA A 43 -26.87 10.58 -11.44
C ALA A 43 -25.44 11.09 -11.70
N LEU A 44 -25.02 11.22 -12.96
CA LEU A 44 -23.71 11.76 -13.31
C LEU A 44 -23.55 13.21 -12.84
N GLN A 45 -24.53 14.06 -13.11
CA GLN A 45 -24.49 15.45 -12.67
C GLN A 45 -24.38 15.54 -11.14
N ARG A 46 -25.16 14.72 -10.42
CA ARG A 46 -25.11 14.66 -8.97
C ARG A 46 -23.79 14.10 -8.44
N ALA A 47 -23.22 13.09 -9.09
CA ALA A 47 -21.93 12.51 -8.74
C ALA A 47 -20.79 13.51 -8.89
N ILE A 48 -20.81 14.35 -9.94
CA ILE A 48 -19.84 15.43 -10.15
C ILE A 48 -19.88 16.39 -8.96
N GLU A 49 -21.07 16.87 -8.60
CA GLU A 49 -21.25 17.81 -7.47
C GLU A 49 -20.73 17.23 -6.15
N LEU A 50 -21.09 15.99 -5.84
CA LEU A 50 -20.71 15.32 -4.59
C LEU A 50 -19.20 15.03 -4.55
N THR A 51 -18.63 14.55 -5.66
CA THR A 51 -17.19 14.25 -5.76
C THR A 51 -16.37 15.53 -5.64
N ASP A 52 -16.74 16.59 -6.35
CA ASP A 52 -16.04 17.88 -6.30
C ASP A 52 -16.15 18.53 -4.92
N ALA A 53 -17.32 18.47 -4.29
CA ALA A 53 -17.49 18.97 -2.93
C ALA A 53 -16.64 18.21 -1.91
N ALA A 54 -16.53 16.88 -2.02
CA ALA A 54 -15.71 16.07 -1.11
C ALA A 54 -14.20 16.36 -1.26
N TYR A 55 -13.73 16.52 -2.50
CA TYR A 55 -12.36 16.92 -2.79
C TYR A 55 -12.06 18.35 -2.31
N ALA A 56 -12.99 19.30 -2.51
CA ALA A 56 -12.86 20.67 -2.03
C ALA A 56 -12.73 20.73 -0.49
N ARG A 57 -13.61 20.03 0.24
CA ARG A 57 -13.54 19.93 1.71
C ARG A 57 -12.20 19.35 2.19
N THR A 58 -11.67 18.37 1.47
CA THR A 58 -10.36 17.80 1.78
C THR A 58 -9.23 18.80 1.61
N SER A 59 -9.26 19.58 0.52
CA SER A 59 -8.29 20.65 0.29
C SER A 59 -8.38 21.73 1.37
N GLU A 60 -9.60 22.18 1.71
CA GLU A 60 -9.85 23.19 2.74
C GLU A 60 -9.38 22.73 4.11
N ARG A 61 -9.66 21.48 4.48
CA ARG A 61 -9.17 20.87 5.72
C ARG A 61 -7.65 20.85 5.74
N GLY A 62 -7.02 20.44 4.63
CA GLY A 62 -5.57 20.50 4.49
C GLY A 62 -5.05 21.88 4.86
N THR A 63 -5.58 22.94 4.24
CA THR A 63 -5.22 24.34 4.57
C THR A 63 -5.47 24.70 6.04
N LYS A 64 -6.54 24.21 6.66
CA LYS A 64 -6.85 24.48 8.06
C LYS A 64 -5.88 23.78 9.03
N SER A 65 -5.65 22.48 8.86
CA SER A 65 -4.69 21.72 9.68
C SER A 65 -3.28 22.33 9.62
N LEU A 66 -2.94 22.92 8.47
CA LEU A 66 -1.70 23.67 8.25
C LEU A 66 -1.66 25.00 9.03
N SER A 67 -2.78 25.71 9.14
CA SER A 67 -2.84 26.95 9.92
C SER A 67 -2.79 26.73 11.45
N GLU A 68 -3.14 25.52 11.90
CA GLU A 68 -3.27 25.18 13.32
C GLU A 68 -2.09 24.34 13.87
N ASP A 69 -1.06 24.03 13.08
CA ASP A 69 0.09 23.18 13.47
C ASP A 69 -0.32 21.77 14.01
N THR A 70 -1.44 21.21 13.54
CA THR A 70 -2.05 19.98 14.07
C THR A 70 -1.97 18.79 13.10
N LEU A 71 -0.76 18.31 12.82
CA LEU A 71 -0.57 17.07 12.04
C LEU A 71 -0.99 15.83 12.83
N ARG A 72 -1.91 15.03 12.29
CA ARG A 72 -2.39 13.78 12.91
C ARG A 72 -1.73 12.54 12.31
N PRO A 73 -1.74 11.40 13.02
CA PRO A 73 -1.26 10.11 12.49
C PRO A 73 -1.93 9.69 11.17
N SER A 74 -3.20 10.01 10.96
CA SER A 74 -3.89 9.74 9.69
C SER A 74 -3.44 10.63 8.53
N ASP A 75 -2.99 11.86 8.80
CA ASP A 75 -2.45 12.75 7.76
C ASP A 75 -1.08 12.26 7.29
N LEU A 76 -0.28 11.67 8.20
CA LEU A 76 1.00 11.02 7.89
C LEU A 76 0.81 9.74 7.08
N LEU A 77 -0.17 8.90 7.45
CA LEU A 77 -0.55 7.75 6.64
C LEU A 77 -0.97 8.16 5.22
N ALA A 78 -1.66 9.31 5.10
CA ALA A 78 -2.02 9.86 3.80
C ALA A 78 -0.81 10.35 3.00
N GLN A 79 0.21 10.86 3.67
CA GLN A 79 1.46 11.27 3.02
C GLN A 79 2.18 10.10 2.34
N PHE A 80 2.25 8.92 2.98
CA PHE A 80 2.83 7.72 2.36
C PHE A 80 2.16 7.34 1.05
N LYS A 81 0.86 7.61 0.96
CA LYS A 81 0.03 7.24 -0.19
C LYS A 81 -0.22 8.43 -1.12
N GLN A 82 0.55 9.52 -0.98
CA GLN A 82 0.49 10.61 -1.93
C GLN A 82 0.97 10.14 -3.29
N THR A 83 0.09 10.26 -4.27
CA THR A 83 0.38 9.89 -5.64
C THR A 83 0.63 11.11 -6.51
N GLU A 84 1.18 10.90 -7.69
CA GLU A 84 1.41 11.99 -8.63
C GLU A 84 0.15 12.49 -9.31
N THR A 85 0.24 13.63 -9.99
CA THR A 85 -0.90 14.27 -10.68
C THR A 85 -1.60 13.33 -11.68
N ARG A 86 -0.85 12.54 -12.46
CA ARG A 86 -1.45 11.56 -13.39
C ARG A 86 -2.31 10.55 -12.63
N THR A 87 -1.73 9.89 -11.62
CA THR A 87 -2.44 8.93 -10.77
C THR A 87 -3.65 9.56 -10.06
N ARG A 88 -3.53 10.77 -9.50
CA ARG A 88 -4.66 11.49 -8.88
C ARG A 88 -5.80 11.75 -9.87
N THR A 89 -5.46 12.11 -11.11
CA THR A 89 -6.44 12.30 -12.18
C THR A 89 -7.19 11.01 -12.47
N GLN A 90 -6.46 9.88 -12.49
CA GLN A 90 -7.03 8.57 -12.75
C GLN A 90 -7.94 8.10 -11.60
N ILE A 91 -7.48 8.25 -10.37
CA ILE A 91 -8.28 7.94 -9.18
C ILE A 91 -9.58 8.74 -9.17
N ARG A 92 -9.51 10.05 -9.45
CA ARG A 92 -10.72 10.91 -9.50
C ARG A 92 -11.69 10.44 -10.58
N ALA A 93 -11.21 10.01 -11.75
CA ALA A 93 -12.06 9.45 -12.80
C ALA A 93 -12.77 8.17 -12.35
N ALA A 94 -12.02 7.24 -11.72
CA ALA A 94 -12.56 6.00 -11.19
C ALA A 94 -13.58 6.24 -10.05
N GLU A 95 -13.29 7.15 -9.11
CA GLU A 95 -14.22 7.50 -8.02
C GLU A 95 -15.49 8.17 -8.53
N LEU A 96 -15.38 9.07 -9.52
CA LEU A 96 -16.55 9.68 -10.14
C LEU A 96 -17.43 8.62 -10.82
N LEU A 97 -16.82 7.64 -11.48
CA LEU A 97 -17.53 6.53 -12.09
C LEU A 97 -18.25 5.67 -11.04
N ASP A 98 -17.54 5.22 -10.01
CA ASP A 98 -18.11 4.43 -8.90
C ASP A 98 -19.28 5.18 -8.24
N ASN A 99 -19.10 6.46 -7.93
CA ASN A 99 -20.14 7.31 -7.32
C ASN A 99 -21.36 7.48 -8.25
N THR A 100 -21.14 7.58 -9.57
CA THR A 100 -22.22 7.69 -10.55
C THR A 100 -23.04 6.40 -10.61
N VAL A 101 -22.37 5.25 -10.70
CA VAL A 101 -23.05 3.94 -10.74
C VAL A 101 -23.83 3.67 -9.46
N GLU A 102 -23.29 4.05 -8.30
CA GLU A 102 -23.98 3.93 -7.02
C GLU A 102 -25.25 4.79 -6.96
N LEU A 103 -25.19 6.04 -7.44
CA LEU A 103 -26.37 6.91 -7.50
C LEU A 103 -27.44 6.37 -8.47
N ILE A 104 -27.03 5.80 -9.61
CA ILE A 104 -27.97 5.14 -10.53
C ILE A 104 -28.68 3.98 -9.81
N ARG A 105 -27.93 3.17 -9.05
CA ARG A 105 -28.49 2.07 -8.25
C ARG A 105 -29.51 2.56 -7.23
N GLU A 106 -29.16 3.60 -6.46
CA GLU A 106 -30.05 4.22 -5.47
C GLU A 106 -31.33 4.77 -6.13
N MET A 107 -31.21 5.44 -7.29
CA MET A 107 -32.34 5.99 -8.03
C MET A 107 -33.27 4.90 -8.58
N VAL A 108 -32.71 3.83 -9.16
CA VAL A 108 -33.50 2.67 -9.63
C VAL A 108 -34.23 2.00 -8.48
N TYR A 109 -33.54 1.74 -7.37
CA TYR A 109 -34.16 1.16 -6.18
C TYR A 109 -35.28 2.05 -5.64
N THR A 110 -35.07 3.37 -5.56
CA THR A 110 -36.08 4.31 -5.06
C THR A 110 -37.31 4.36 -5.96
N HIS A 111 -37.14 4.23 -7.28
CA HIS A 111 -38.25 4.26 -8.24
C HIS A 111 -39.03 2.94 -8.33
N THR A 112 -38.33 1.80 -8.19
CA THR A 112 -38.90 0.47 -8.45
C THR A 112 -39.16 -0.34 -7.18
N MET A 113 -38.55 0.04 -6.06
CA MET A 113 -38.49 -0.72 -4.80
C MET A 113 -37.88 -2.11 -4.96
N VAL A 114 -37.10 -2.33 -6.04
CA VAL A 114 -36.42 -3.59 -6.35
C VAL A 114 -34.93 -3.33 -6.43
N GLN A 115 -34.12 -4.18 -5.78
CA GLN A 115 -32.67 -4.13 -5.91
C GLN A 115 -32.29 -4.52 -7.34
N PRO A 116 -31.68 -3.63 -8.14
CA PRO A 116 -31.42 -3.91 -9.54
C PRO A 116 -30.34 -4.98 -9.70
N ASN A 117 -30.60 -5.93 -10.59
CA ASN A 117 -29.58 -6.86 -11.05
C ASN A 117 -28.44 -6.07 -11.73
N PRO A 118 -27.15 -6.25 -11.35
CA PRO A 118 -26.02 -5.58 -12.01
C PRO A 118 -26.01 -5.78 -13.53
N HIS A 119 -26.45 -6.95 -14.00
CA HIS A 119 -26.55 -7.28 -15.43
C HIS A 119 -27.62 -6.50 -16.19
N GLU A 120 -28.56 -5.88 -15.47
CA GLU A 120 -29.71 -5.16 -16.01
C GLU A 120 -29.71 -3.68 -15.60
N LEU A 121 -28.67 -3.21 -14.91
CA LEU A 121 -28.60 -1.83 -14.44
C LEU A 121 -28.38 -0.87 -15.61
N LEU A 122 -27.39 -1.13 -16.46
CA LEU A 122 -26.97 -0.24 -17.54
C LEU A 122 -26.69 -1.01 -18.83
N SER A 123 -27.01 -0.39 -19.96
CA SER A 123 -26.66 -0.93 -21.27
C SER A 123 -25.16 -0.75 -21.55
N GLU A 124 -24.61 -1.52 -22.51
CA GLU A 124 -23.21 -1.36 -22.93
C GLU A 124 -22.90 0.07 -23.40
N GLY A 125 -23.83 0.70 -24.12
CA GLY A 125 -23.69 2.09 -24.57
C GLY A 125 -23.67 3.11 -23.43
N ASP A 126 -24.44 2.87 -22.35
CA ASP A 126 -24.37 3.72 -21.16
C ASP A 126 -23.01 3.58 -20.47
N VAL A 127 -22.48 2.35 -20.39
CA VAL A 127 -21.16 2.10 -19.80
C VAL A 127 -20.07 2.82 -20.57
N GLU A 128 -20.07 2.71 -21.90
CA GLU A 128 -19.08 3.35 -22.77
C GLU A 128 -19.14 4.87 -22.64
N ASN A 129 -20.35 5.44 -22.62
CA ASN A 129 -20.56 6.87 -22.41
C ASN A 129 -20.03 7.30 -21.03
N LEU A 130 -20.37 6.57 -19.96
CA LEU A 130 -19.88 6.84 -18.61
C LEU A 130 -18.34 6.78 -18.53
N LEU A 131 -17.71 5.77 -19.13
CA LEU A 131 -16.24 5.69 -19.22
C LEU A 131 -15.65 6.90 -19.96
N GLN A 132 -16.30 7.39 -21.01
CA GLN A 132 -15.85 8.56 -21.75
C GLN A 132 -15.96 9.86 -20.94
N VAL A 133 -17.12 10.14 -20.37
CA VAL A 133 -17.39 11.40 -19.65
C VAL A 133 -16.67 11.50 -18.30
N THR A 134 -16.45 10.38 -17.62
CA THR A 134 -15.70 10.35 -16.35
C THR A 134 -14.20 10.48 -16.55
N GLY A 135 -13.69 10.14 -17.74
CA GLY A 135 -12.27 10.14 -18.08
C GLY A 135 -11.60 8.75 -18.00
N CYS A 136 -12.30 7.72 -17.52
CA CYS A 136 -11.77 6.36 -17.44
C CYS A 136 -11.37 5.77 -18.80
N SER A 137 -12.04 6.18 -19.89
CA SER A 137 -11.73 5.70 -21.26
C SER A 137 -10.27 5.94 -21.66
N ALA A 138 -9.70 7.09 -21.29
CA ALA A 138 -8.31 7.44 -21.59
C ALA A 138 -7.32 6.48 -20.91
N GLU A 139 -7.70 5.94 -19.76
CA GLU A 139 -6.88 4.97 -19.04
C GLU A 139 -6.92 3.60 -19.69
N LEU A 140 -8.05 3.21 -20.29
CA LEU A 140 -8.22 1.91 -20.91
C LEU A 140 -7.58 1.80 -22.30
N GLN A 141 -7.13 2.91 -22.88
CA GLN A 141 -6.48 2.93 -24.18
C GLN A 141 -5.15 2.15 -24.17
N ARG A 142 -4.93 1.37 -25.22
CA ARG A 142 -3.66 0.69 -25.46
C ARG A 142 -2.59 1.73 -25.81
N PRO A 143 -1.47 1.82 -25.07
CA PRO A 143 -0.41 2.77 -25.38
C PRO A 143 0.31 2.37 -26.68
N ILE A 144 0.81 3.38 -27.40
CA ILE A 144 1.60 3.19 -28.62
C ILE A 144 3.06 3.01 -28.21
N CYS A 145 3.63 1.86 -28.53
CA CYS A 145 5.04 1.57 -28.25
C CYS A 145 5.95 2.16 -29.32
N GLN A 146 6.84 3.05 -28.90
CA GLN A 146 7.86 3.63 -29.77
C GLN A 146 8.93 2.58 -30.11
N THR A 147 9.38 2.57 -31.37
CA THR A 147 10.39 1.62 -31.88
C THR A 147 11.66 2.36 -32.34
N ASP A 148 12.12 3.33 -31.55
CA ASP A 148 13.39 4.01 -31.78
C ASP A 148 14.55 3.35 -31.01
N CYS A 149 15.78 3.79 -31.29
CA CYS A 149 16.98 3.20 -30.71
C CYS A 149 17.02 3.24 -29.16
N LEU A 150 16.41 4.25 -28.53
CA LEU A 150 16.39 4.37 -27.07
C LEU A 150 15.30 3.48 -26.47
N SER A 151 14.11 3.50 -27.07
CA SER A 151 12.94 2.75 -26.62
C SER A 151 13.12 1.24 -26.76
N GLU A 152 13.92 0.79 -27.74
CA GLU A 152 14.29 -0.61 -27.91
C GLU A 152 15.38 -1.08 -26.93
N ARG A 153 16.16 -0.15 -26.34
CA ARG A 153 17.32 -0.47 -25.49
C ARG A 153 17.05 -0.32 -23.99
N TYR A 154 16.16 0.58 -23.61
CA TYR A 154 15.93 0.96 -22.22
C TYR A 154 14.46 0.80 -21.83
N ARG A 155 14.23 0.52 -20.55
CA ARG A 155 12.88 0.45 -19.99
C ARG A 155 12.23 1.83 -20.05
N SER A 156 10.94 1.88 -20.36
CA SER A 156 10.15 3.09 -20.09
C SER A 156 10.12 3.38 -18.58
N ILE A 157 9.84 4.62 -18.19
CA ILE A 157 9.67 4.98 -16.78
C ILE A 157 8.34 4.45 -16.22
N THR A 158 7.32 4.35 -17.06
CA THR A 158 5.97 3.92 -16.68
C THR A 158 5.79 2.41 -16.66
N GLY A 159 6.80 1.64 -17.09
CA GLY A 159 6.69 0.19 -17.30
C GLY A 159 5.89 -0.21 -18.55
N GLU A 160 5.25 0.74 -19.23
CA GLU A 160 4.53 0.51 -20.49
C GLU A 160 5.49 -0.05 -21.55
N CYS A 161 4.97 -0.89 -22.44
CA CYS A 161 5.68 -1.49 -23.57
C CYS A 161 6.79 -2.48 -23.21
N ASN A 162 6.88 -2.94 -21.95
CA ASN A 162 7.73 -4.08 -21.61
C ASN A 162 7.28 -5.34 -22.38
N ASN A 163 5.98 -5.64 -22.34
CA ASN A 163 5.36 -6.66 -23.18
C ASN A 163 4.81 -6.02 -24.46
N ARG A 164 5.26 -6.47 -25.64
CA ARG A 164 4.83 -5.91 -26.94
C ARG A 164 3.40 -6.30 -27.32
N GLN A 165 2.95 -7.48 -26.90
CA GLN A 165 1.60 -7.98 -27.16
C GLN A 165 0.58 -7.33 -26.21
N HIS A 166 0.98 -7.14 -24.95
CA HIS A 166 0.18 -6.53 -23.89
C HIS A 166 0.89 -5.31 -23.27
N PRO A 167 0.93 -4.15 -23.96
CA PRO A 167 1.74 -2.99 -23.55
C PRO A 167 1.50 -2.40 -22.16
N ARG A 168 0.41 -2.76 -21.48
CA ARG A 168 0.09 -2.28 -20.14
C ARG A 168 0.42 -3.27 -19.02
N TRP A 169 0.75 -4.51 -19.36
CA TRP A 169 1.10 -5.52 -18.36
C TRP A 169 2.31 -5.10 -17.54
N GLY A 170 2.13 -5.03 -16.22
CA GLY A 170 3.12 -4.54 -15.25
C GLY A 170 3.39 -3.02 -15.27
N ALA A 171 2.69 -2.24 -16.09
CA ALA A 171 2.83 -0.78 -16.10
C ALA A 171 2.27 -0.14 -14.82
N ALA A 172 2.72 1.08 -14.51
CA ALA A 172 2.16 1.87 -13.42
C ALA A 172 0.71 2.30 -13.72
N ASN A 173 -0.08 2.44 -12.65
CA ASN A 173 -1.49 2.82 -12.68
C ASN A 173 -2.39 1.86 -13.47
N ILE A 174 -2.18 0.56 -13.23
CA ILE A 174 -3.07 -0.51 -13.69
C ILE A 174 -3.69 -1.21 -12.47
N PRO A 175 -4.87 -1.85 -12.61
CA PRO A 175 -5.41 -2.71 -11.56
C PRO A 175 -4.42 -3.83 -11.20
N TYR A 176 -4.38 -4.23 -9.93
CA TYR A 176 -3.69 -5.46 -9.54
C TYR A 176 -4.28 -6.68 -10.25
N SER A 177 -3.46 -7.70 -10.52
CA SER A 177 -3.97 -8.98 -10.99
C SER A 177 -4.73 -9.70 -9.87
N ARG A 178 -5.74 -10.49 -10.26
CA ARG A 178 -6.54 -11.33 -9.36
C ARG A 178 -6.22 -12.79 -9.66
N TRP A 179 -5.61 -13.48 -8.70
CA TRP A 179 -5.43 -14.94 -8.79
C TRP A 179 -6.70 -15.71 -8.40
N LEU A 180 -7.55 -15.07 -7.60
CA LEU A 180 -8.88 -15.54 -7.21
C LEU A 180 -9.88 -14.40 -7.39
N PRO A 181 -11.16 -14.69 -7.69
CA PRO A 181 -12.23 -13.70 -7.68
C PRO A 181 -12.31 -12.98 -6.32
N PRO A 182 -12.64 -11.68 -6.29
CA PRO A 182 -12.78 -10.94 -5.03
C PRO A 182 -13.98 -11.42 -4.20
N GLU A 183 -13.84 -11.35 -2.87
CA GLU A 183 -14.90 -11.59 -1.89
C GLU A 183 -15.31 -10.28 -1.20
N TYR A 184 -16.42 -9.72 -1.66
CA TYR A 184 -17.07 -8.53 -1.10
C TYR A 184 -18.44 -8.90 -0.49
N GLU A 185 -19.00 -8.04 0.36
CA GLU A 185 -20.38 -8.21 0.91
C GLU A 185 -21.45 -8.07 -0.16
N ASP A 186 -21.17 -7.26 -1.18
CA ASP A 186 -22.01 -7.11 -2.36
C ASP A 186 -21.19 -7.31 -3.64
N MET A 187 -21.87 -7.40 -4.78
CA MET A 187 -21.22 -7.60 -6.07
C MET A 187 -20.42 -6.37 -6.55
N TRP A 188 -20.59 -5.21 -5.89
CA TRP A 188 -20.10 -3.90 -6.33
C TRP A 188 -18.79 -3.48 -5.64
N GLY A 189 -18.45 -4.12 -4.53
CA GLY A 189 -17.20 -3.86 -3.83
C GLY A 189 -17.36 -3.32 -2.41
N MET A 190 -18.51 -3.55 -1.77
CA MET A 190 -18.68 -3.29 -0.34
C MET A 190 -17.80 -4.26 0.45
N PRO A 191 -16.85 -3.77 1.26
CA PRO A 191 -15.88 -4.64 1.93
C PRO A 191 -16.53 -5.49 3.02
N ARG A 192 -15.91 -6.63 3.32
CA ARG A 192 -16.37 -7.48 4.42
C ARG A 192 -16.29 -6.78 5.77
N GLY A 193 -17.28 -7.00 6.64
CA GLY A 193 -17.46 -6.31 7.91
C GLY A 193 -17.98 -4.87 7.77
N TRP A 194 -18.60 -4.53 6.63
CA TRP A 194 -19.23 -3.22 6.45
C TRP A 194 -20.59 -3.18 7.16
N ASP A 195 -21.46 -4.14 6.90
CA ASP A 195 -22.66 -4.32 7.72
C ASP A 195 -22.33 -5.12 9.01
N PRO A 196 -22.48 -4.53 10.21
CA PRO A 196 -22.25 -5.24 11.48
C PRO A 196 -23.12 -6.48 11.68
N GLU A 197 -24.31 -6.47 11.09
CA GLU A 197 -25.31 -7.55 11.25
C GLU A 197 -25.10 -8.66 10.22
N HIS A 198 -24.25 -8.44 9.21
CA HIS A 198 -23.95 -9.45 8.21
C HIS A 198 -23.12 -10.58 8.82
N THR A 199 -23.50 -11.82 8.48
CA THR A 199 -22.82 -13.02 8.96
C THR A 199 -22.29 -13.84 7.79
N TYR A 200 -21.10 -14.39 7.98
CA TYR A 200 -20.41 -15.27 7.04
C TYR A 200 -20.43 -16.67 7.62
N HIS A 201 -21.13 -17.60 6.97
CA HIS A 201 -21.35 -18.95 7.50
C HIS A 201 -21.87 -18.95 8.95
N ASN A 202 -22.85 -18.09 9.24
CA ASN A 202 -23.46 -17.88 10.57
C ASN A 202 -22.51 -17.31 11.64
N VAL A 203 -21.42 -16.65 11.24
CA VAL A 203 -20.46 -16.01 12.16
C VAL A 203 -20.19 -14.57 11.71
N SER A 204 -20.22 -13.61 12.63
CA SER A 204 -19.77 -12.24 12.37
C SER A 204 -18.25 -12.16 12.40
N LEU A 205 -17.65 -11.39 11.48
CA LEU A 205 -16.22 -11.18 11.48
C LEU A 205 -15.79 -10.38 12.73
N PRO A 206 -14.70 -10.77 13.41
CA PRO A 206 -14.24 -10.06 14.60
C PRO A 206 -13.78 -8.64 14.24
N PRO A 207 -13.86 -7.66 15.15
CA PRO A 207 -13.21 -6.37 14.95
C PRO A 207 -11.70 -6.56 14.74
N VAL A 208 -11.15 -5.97 13.68
CA VAL A 208 -9.73 -6.14 13.32
C VAL A 208 -8.76 -5.66 14.41
N ARG A 209 -9.17 -4.67 15.22
CA ARG A 209 -8.41 -4.18 16.37
C ARG A 209 -8.36 -5.22 17.50
N LEU A 210 -9.44 -5.95 17.72
CA LEU A 210 -9.46 -7.05 18.70
C LEU A 210 -8.50 -8.16 18.27
N VAL A 211 -8.49 -8.51 16.98
CA VAL A 211 -7.54 -9.49 16.43
C VAL A 211 -6.10 -9.00 16.61
N SER A 212 -5.84 -7.72 16.36
CA SER A 212 -4.51 -7.14 16.57
C SER A 212 -4.06 -7.27 18.03
N GLN A 213 -4.92 -6.98 19.00
CA GLN A 213 -4.60 -7.07 20.43
C GLN A 213 -4.41 -8.49 20.94
N GLU A 214 -5.30 -9.40 20.56
CA GLU A 214 -5.31 -10.75 21.13
C GLU A 214 -4.36 -11.71 20.41
N VAL A 215 -4.02 -11.45 19.15
CA VAL A 215 -3.25 -12.37 18.30
C VAL A 215 -1.93 -11.75 17.83
N LEU A 216 -1.92 -10.48 17.41
CA LEU A 216 -0.74 -9.88 16.79
C LEU A 216 0.17 -9.18 17.81
N PHE A 217 -0.38 -8.66 18.90
CA PHE A 217 0.37 -7.82 19.84
C PHE A 217 1.53 -8.56 20.50
N THR A 218 2.66 -7.88 20.65
CA THR A 218 3.84 -8.37 21.37
C THR A 218 4.55 -7.20 22.03
N HIS A 219 4.78 -7.29 23.35
CA HIS A 219 5.54 -6.29 24.07
C HIS A 219 6.99 -6.21 23.57
N ASN A 220 7.54 -5.00 23.52
CA ASN A 220 8.87 -4.73 23.00
C ASN A 220 10.00 -5.45 23.76
N ASP A 221 9.81 -5.75 25.04
CA ASP A 221 10.77 -6.46 25.90
C ASP A 221 10.65 -7.99 25.80
N ASN A 222 9.60 -8.49 25.14
CA ASN A 222 9.31 -9.92 24.97
C ASN A 222 9.40 -10.33 23.49
N ILE A 223 10.53 -10.02 22.85
CA ILE A 223 10.81 -10.44 21.47
C ILE A 223 11.95 -11.44 21.42
N SER A 224 11.87 -12.38 20.48
CA SER A 224 13.01 -13.20 20.07
C SER A 224 13.74 -12.52 18.92
N LEU A 225 15.07 -12.60 18.94
CA LEU A 225 15.93 -12.06 17.88
C LEU A 225 16.33 -13.19 16.92
N ASP A 226 16.43 -12.87 15.63
CA ASP A 226 16.92 -13.81 14.64
C ASP A 226 18.45 -13.92 14.75
N SER A 227 18.95 -15.14 14.96
CA SER A 227 20.39 -15.40 15.11
C SER A 227 21.14 -15.47 13.77
N THR A 228 20.43 -15.43 12.65
CA THR A 228 20.99 -15.66 11.31
C THR A 228 20.76 -14.51 10.34
N LEU A 229 19.79 -13.64 10.61
CA LEU A 229 19.36 -12.57 9.72
C LEU A 229 19.53 -11.21 10.39
N SER A 230 20.24 -10.30 9.73
CA SER A 230 20.33 -8.91 10.15
C SER A 230 19.06 -8.14 9.81
N HIS A 231 18.89 -6.99 10.45
CA HIS A 231 17.78 -6.09 10.20
C HIS A 231 17.77 -5.56 8.76
N LEU A 232 18.93 -5.52 8.09
CA LEU A 232 19.03 -5.22 6.66
C LEU A 232 18.15 -6.14 5.80
N LEU A 233 17.93 -7.40 6.16
CA LEU A 233 17.00 -8.26 5.41
C LEU A 233 15.57 -7.70 5.46
N VAL A 234 15.13 -7.20 6.63
CA VAL A 234 13.79 -6.62 6.81
C VAL A 234 13.64 -5.38 5.94
N GLU A 235 14.63 -4.49 6.00
CA GLU A 235 14.70 -3.26 5.21
C GLU A 235 14.76 -3.55 3.70
N TRP A 236 15.52 -4.57 3.28
CA TRP A 236 15.58 -4.95 1.87
C TRP A 236 14.24 -5.50 1.36
N GLY A 237 13.46 -6.17 2.22
CA GLY A 237 12.09 -6.57 1.90
C GLY A 237 11.18 -5.37 1.61
N GLN A 238 11.23 -4.35 2.46
CA GLN A 238 10.50 -3.11 2.23
C GLN A 238 11.01 -2.32 1.02
N TRP A 239 12.32 -2.34 0.78
CA TRP A 239 12.94 -1.77 -0.42
C TRP A 239 12.36 -2.40 -1.69
N ILE A 240 12.21 -3.73 -1.74
CA ILE A 240 11.55 -4.44 -2.85
C ILE A 240 10.06 -4.07 -2.92
N ASP A 241 9.33 -4.07 -1.80
CA ASP A 241 7.90 -3.71 -1.77
C ASP A 241 7.67 -2.34 -2.40
N HIS A 242 8.54 -1.38 -2.06
CA HIS A 242 8.47 -0.03 -2.57
C HIS A 242 8.85 0.11 -4.05
N ASP A 243 9.42 -0.93 -4.67
CA ASP A 243 9.63 -0.99 -6.12
C ASP A 243 8.40 -1.48 -6.88
N VAL A 244 7.64 -2.41 -6.28
CA VAL A 244 6.62 -3.18 -7.01
C VAL A 244 5.19 -2.95 -6.55
N VAL A 245 4.97 -2.35 -5.37
CA VAL A 245 3.64 -2.15 -4.78
C VAL A 245 3.50 -0.74 -4.21
N LEU A 246 2.54 0.03 -4.73
CA LEU A 246 2.03 1.24 -4.09
C LEU A 246 0.52 1.32 -4.31
N THR A 247 -0.26 0.96 -3.29
CA THR A 247 -1.72 1.11 -3.30
C THR A 247 -2.12 2.50 -2.81
N PRO A 248 -2.64 3.38 -3.69
CA PRO A 248 -3.17 4.67 -3.26
C PRO A 248 -4.42 4.48 -2.41
N GLN A 249 -4.67 5.43 -1.51
CA GLN A 249 -5.99 5.58 -0.90
C GLN A 249 -6.80 6.64 -1.63
N SER A 250 -8.11 6.66 -1.40
CA SER A 250 -8.95 7.78 -1.81
C SER A 250 -8.31 9.10 -1.35
N PRO A 251 -8.07 10.06 -2.27
CA PRO A 251 -7.57 11.38 -1.92
C PRO A 251 -8.56 12.16 -1.06
N SER A 252 -9.86 11.85 -1.16
CA SER A 252 -10.90 12.50 -0.37
C SER A 252 -10.87 12.03 1.09
N THR A 253 -10.84 12.99 2.02
CA THR A 253 -11.02 12.77 3.46
C THR A 253 -12.47 12.90 3.92
N ALA A 254 -13.35 13.36 3.05
CA ALA A 254 -14.77 13.48 3.29
C ALA A 254 -15.54 12.39 2.54
N ALA A 255 -16.56 11.83 3.19
CA ALA A 255 -17.50 10.93 2.56
C ALA A 255 -18.18 11.61 1.36
N PHE A 256 -18.30 10.89 0.24
CA PHE A 256 -18.85 11.46 -1.00
C PHE A 256 -20.32 11.84 -0.83
N ARG A 257 -21.12 10.96 -0.21
CA ARG A 257 -22.56 11.14 -0.08
C ARG A 257 -22.93 12.10 1.05
N THR A 258 -22.46 11.85 2.28
CA THR A 258 -22.85 12.65 3.45
C THR A 258 -21.97 13.87 3.69
N GLY A 259 -20.76 13.88 3.13
CA GLY A 259 -19.76 14.89 3.40
C GLY A 259 -19.12 14.84 4.78
N ALA A 260 -19.40 13.78 5.56
CA ALA A 260 -18.79 13.56 6.86
C ALA A 260 -17.26 13.42 6.74
N ASP A 261 -16.51 14.05 7.64
CA ASP A 261 -15.06 13.90 7.71
C ASP A 261 -14.70 12.54 8.32
N CYS A 262 -14.08 11.66 7.52
CA CYS A 262 -13.70 10.31 7.93
C CYS A 262 -12.70 10.26 9.11
N THR A 263 -12.05 11.38 9.46
CA THR A 263 -11.18 11.42 10.65
C THR A 263 -11.89 11.78 11.94
N HIS A 264 -13.16 12.14 11.85
CA HIS A 264 -14.01 12.49 12.98
C HIS A 264 -15.27 11.64 13.08
N THR A 265 -15.63 10.92 12.01
CA THR A 265 -16.78 10.01 12.02
C THR A 265 -16.37 8.54 12.11
N CYS A 266 -17.17 7.78 12.86
CA CYS A 266 -17.13 6.31 12.85
C CYS A 266 -18.19 5.71 11.92
N SER A 267 -18.89 6.54 11.14
CA SER A 267 -19.82 6.09 10.12
C SER A 267 -19.09 5.44 8.95
N ARG A 268 -19.67 4.37 8.41
CA ARG A 268 -19.22 3.72 7.19
C ARG A 268 -19.91 4.39 6.00
N ASP A 269 -19.17 5.22 5.29
CA ASP A 269 -19.67 5.95 4.11
C ASP A 269 -18.48 6.27 3.22
N THR A 270 -18.46 5.77 1.98
CA THR A 270 -17.27 5.82 1.11
C THR A 270 -16.73 7.25 0.99
N PRO A 271 -15.41 7.48 1.22
CA PRO A 271 -14.34 6.49 1.38
C PRO A 271 -14.04 6.08 2.83
N CYS A 272 -14.85 6.46 3.81
CA CYS A 272 -14.68 6.12 5.22
C CYS A 272 -15.00 4.65 5.47
N PHE A 273 -14.04 3.88 5.98
CA PHE A 273 -14.24 2.51 6.45
C PHE A 273 -13.53 2.28 7.81
N PRO A 274 -13.97 2.99 8.86
CA PRO A 274 -13.24 3.13 10.12
C PRO A 274 -13.07 1.80 10.88
N ILE A 275 -11.95 1.68 11.58
CA ILE A 275 -11.63 0.53 12.44
C ILE A 275 -12.25 0.77 13.81
N GLN A 276 -13.26 -0.02 14.16
CA GLN A 276 -13.94 0.11 15.45
C GLN A 276 -13.01 -0.28 16.60
N ILE A 277 -13.02 0.52 17.67
CA ILE A 277 -12.26 0.25 18.89
C ILE A 277 -13.16 -0.57 19.84
N PRO A 278 -12.76 -1.80 20.23
CA PRO A 278 -13.53 -2.61 21.17
C PRO A 278 -13.69 -1.92 22.52
N LEU A 279 -14.77 -2.23 23.26
CA LEU A 279 -14.99 -1.68 24.59
C LEU A 279 -13.91 -2.09 25.61
N SER A 280 -13.26 -3.23 25.39
CA SER A 280 -12.15 -3.74 26.19
C SER A 280 -10.80 -3.06 25.88
N ASP A 281 -10.72 -2.27 24.82
CA ASP A 281 -9.49 -1.61 24.39
C ASP A 281 -9.09 -0.50 25.39
N PRO A 282 -7.81 -0.39 25.79
CA PRO A 282 -7.33 0.71 26.62
C PRO A 282 -7.56 2.12 26.02
N ARG A 283 -7.74 2.22 24.69
CA ARG A 283 -8.04 3.46 23.98
C ARG A 283 -9.52 3.84 24.03
N ASN A 284 -10.38 2.96 24.53
CA ASN A 284 -11.80 3.21 24.67
C ASN A 284 -12.04 4.45 25.57
N GLY A 285 -13.01 5.28 25.20
CA GLY A 285 -13.29 6.56 25.86
C GLY A 285 -12.49 7.77 25.34
N ILE A 286 -11.43 7.55 24.55
CA ILE A 286 -10.72 8.63 23.83
C ILE A 286 -11.36 8.84 22.45
N GLN A 287 -11.52 7.76 21.68
CA GLN A 287 -12.28 7.71 20.42
C GLN A 287 -12.98 6.36 20.29
N SER A 288 -14.06 6.31 19.52
CA SER A 288 -14.80 5.07 19.26
C SER A 288 -14.24 4.27 18.09
N CYS A 289 -13.40 4.88 17.24
CA CYS A 289 -12.79 4.22 16.10
C CYS A 289 -11.47 4.89 15.70
N MET A 290 -10.63 4.17 14.96
CA MET A 290 -9.49 4.73 14.23
C MET A 290 -9.90 5.02 12.78
N PRO A 291 -9.45 6.14 12.19
CA PRO A 291 -9.75 6.47 10.81
C PRO A 291 -9.08 5.51 9.83
N PHE A 292 -9.84 5.08 8.84
CA PHE A 292 -9.34 4.28 7.72
C PHE A 292 -10.06 4.71 6.45
N PHE A 293 -9.27 4.96 5.41
CA PHE A 293 -9.73 5.31 4.09
C PHE A 293 -9.56 4.12 3.16
N ARG A 294 -10.63 3.82 2.41
CA ARG A 294 -10.61 2.82 1.35
C ARG A 294 -9.51 3.12 0.33
N SER A 295 -8.91 2.06 -0.19
CA SER A 295 -7.98 2.12 -1.31
C SER A 295 -8.69 2.70 -2.52
N ALA A 296 -7.97 3.51 -3.29
CA ALA A 296 -8.52 4.14 -4.49
C ALA A 296 -8.96 3.07 -5.50
N PRO A 297 -10.13 3.24 -6.15
CA PRO A 297 -10.56 2.35 -7.21
C PRO A 297 -9.75 2.61 -8.49
N SER A 298 -9.75 1.62 -9.37
CA SER A 298 -9.18 1.69 -10.72
C SER A 298 -10.30 1.76 -11.78
N CYS A 299 -9.99 2.40 -12.90
CA CYS A 299 -10.80 2.25 -14.11
C CYS A 299 -10.56 0.83 -14.68
N GLY A 300 -11.51 -0.08 -14.44
CA GLY A 300 -11.48 -1.45 -14.94
C GLY A 300 -11.99 -1.56 -16.37
N ALA A 301 -11.34 -2.42 -17.17
CA ALA A 301 -11.84 -2.82 -18.48
C ALA A 301 -12.95 -3.88 -18.33
N GLY A 302 -13.94 -3.89 -19.22
CA GLY A 302 -15.05 -4.85 -19.24
C GLY A 302 -16.43 -4.20 -19.06
N VAL A 303 -17.48 -4.98 -19.32
CA VAL A 303 -18.88 -4.53 -19.17
C VAL A 303 -19.23 -4.49 -17.67
N LEU A 304 -19.95 -3.46 -17.21
CA LEU A 304 -20.34 -3.24 -15.80
C LEU A 304 -20.88 -4.47 -15.03
N PRO A 305 -21.57 -5.46 -15.65
CA PRO A 305 -22.08 -6.61 -14.91
C PRO A 305 -21.03 -7.57 -14.35
N HIS A 306 -19.78 -7.50 -14.85
CA HIS A 306 -18.67 -8.34 -14.40
C HIS A 306 -17.60 -7.53 -13.67
N ARG A 307 -17.86 -6.25 -13.40
CA ARG A 307 -16.87 -5.36 -12.82
C ARG A 307 -17.02 -5.30 -11.30
N HIS A 308 -16.12 -5.99 -10.62
CA HIS A 308 -15.90 -5.77 -9.19
C HIS A 308 -15.01 -4.54 -8.97
N ARG A 309 -15.04 -3.98 -7.77
CA ARG A 309 -14.10 -2.93 -7.38
C ARG A 309 -12.66 -3.48 -7.41
N GLU A 310 -11.84 -2.93 -8.29
CA GLU A 310 -10.42 -3.22 -8.34
C GLU A 310 -9.58 -2.04 -7.87
N GLN A 311 -8.53 -2.32 -7.12
CA GLN A 311 -7.55 -1.32 -6.68
C GLN A 311 -6.40 -1.27 -7.69
N LEU A 312 -5.81 -0.08 -7.90
CA LEU A 312 -4.64 0.05 -8.76
C LEU A 312 -3.33 -0.02 -8.00
N ASN A 313 -2.29 -0.46 -8.71
CA ASN A 313 -0.90 -0.23 -8.37
C ASN A 313 -0.43 1.08 -9.00
N ALA A 314 0.00 2.07 -8.22
CA ALA A 314 0.44 3.36 -8.74
C ALA A 314 1.87 3.37 -9.30
N ILE A 315 2.63 2.30 -9.05
CA ILE A 315 4.00 2.11 -9.53
C ILE A 315 4.10 0.89 -10.43
N THR A 316 5.25 0.72 -11.08
CA THR A 316 5.46 -0.44 -11.97
C THR A 316 5.46 -1.75 -11.18
N SER A 317 5.16 -2.88 -11.83
CA SER A 317 5.23 -4.21 -11.20
C SER A 317 6.59 -4.86 -11.35
N PHE A 318 7.54 -4.21 -12.04
CA PHE A 318 8.84 -4.76 -12.31
C PHE A 318 9.83 -4.41 -11.20
N VAL A 319 10.77 -5.30 -10.94
CA VAL A 319 11.94 -4.98 -10.11
C VAL A 319 12.92 -4.19 -10.97
N ASP A 320 12.75 -2.87 -11.06
CA ASP A 320 13.45 -1.98 -11.98
C ASP A 320 14.02 -0.70 -11.33
N ALA A 321 14.00 -0.65 -10.00
CA ALA A 321 14.44 0.47 -9.17
C ALA A 321 13.62 1.75 -9.38
N SER A 322 12.33 1.63 -9.71
CA SER A 322 11.36 2.71 -9.72
C SER A 322 11.30 3.49 -8.41
N MET A 323 11.62 2.88 -7.25
CA MET A 323 11.71 3.63 -5.99
C MET A 323 12.84 4.68 -5.98
N VAL A 324 13.84 4.54 -6.86
CA VAL A 324 14.90 5.53 -7.09
C VAL A 324 14.52 6.50 -8.21
N TYR A 325 13.96 5.99 -9.31
CA TYR A 325 13.77 6.74 -10.55
C TYR A 325 12.38 7.32 -10.79
N GLY A 326 11.38 6.92 -10.00
CA GLY A 326 9.98 7.23 -10.20
C GLY A 326 9.29 6.29 -11.18
N SER A 327 7.95 6.25 -11.08
CA SER A 327 7.07 5.50 -11.99
C SER A 327 6.30 6.38 -12.98
N SER A 328 6.67 7.66 -13.06
CA SER A 328 6.11 8.63 -13.99
C SER A 328 7.21 9.46 -14.66
N THR A 329 6.98 9.84 -15.91
CA THR A 329 7.93 10.68 -16.65
C THR A 329 8.13 12.05 -16.00
N SER A 330 7.11 12.61 -15.34
CA SER A 330 7.22 13.91 -14.66
C SER A 330 8.12 13.84 -13.43
N LEU A 331 7.94 12.84 -12.57
CA LEU A 331 8.79 12.68 -11.39
C LEU A 331 10.21 12.26 -11.77
N ALA A 332 10.35 11.30 -12.70
CA ALA A 332 11.67 10.90 -13.18
C ALA A 332 12.46 12.08 -13.75
N SER A 333 11.79 12.98 -14.49
CA SER A 333 12.42 14.21 -14.97
C SER A 333 12.78 15.16 -13.83
N ALA A 334 11.89 15.34 -12.83
CA ALA A 334 12.13 16.21 -11.69
C ALA A 334 13.27 15.73 -10.76
N LEU A 335 13.54 14.42 -10.73
CA LEU A 335 14.61 13.81 -9.95
C LEU A 335 15.99 13.92 -10.63
N ARG A 336 16.06 14.37 -11.88
CA ARG A 336 17.31 14.53 -12.64
C ARG A 336 17.88 15.94 -12.49
N ASN A 337 19.21 16.03 -12.47
CA ASN A 337 19.91 17.30 -12.59
C ASN A 337 20.12 17.62 -14.07
N HIS A 338 19.17 18.34 -14.68
CA HIS A 338 19.25 18.76 -16.09
C HIS A 338 20.40 19.72 -16.41
N SER A 339 20.96 20.37 -15.38
CA SER A 339 22.16 21.21 -15.54
C SER A 339 23.45 20.41 -15.52
N SER A 340 23.42 19.13 -15.15
CA SER A 340 24.60 18.27 -15.11
C SER A 340 24.99 17.84 -16.53
N PRO A 341 26.25 18.03 -16.96
CA PRO A 341 26.74 17.52 -18.23
C PRO A 341 26.88 15.99 -18.23
N LEU A 342 26.64 15.32 -17.11
CA LEU A 342 26.79 13.87 -16.96
C LEU A 342 25.44 13.14 -16.87
N GLY A 343 24.32 13.85 -16.78
CA GLY A 343 23.00 13.20 -16.61
C GLY A 343 22.76 12.65 -15.21
N SER A 344 23.40 13.24 -14.21
CA SER A 344 23.28 12.87 -12.79
C SER A 344 21.86 13.08 -12.24
N MET A 345 21.53 12.37 -11.17
CA MET A 345 20.37 12.66 -10.34
C MET A 345 20.57 13.95 -9.53
N ALA A 346 19.47 14.65 -9.23
CA ALA A 346 19.46 15.84 -8.40
C ALA A 346 19.95 15.53 -6.97
N LEU A 347 20.60 16.53 -6.35
CA LEU A 347 21.22 16.41 -5.04
C LEU A 347 20.71 17.50 -4.11
N ASN A 348 20.81 17.28 -2.81
CA ASN A 348 20.51 18.30 -1.82
C ASN A 348 21.48 19.49 -1.97
N SER A 349 20.94 20.71 -2.05
CA SER A 349 21.73 21.93 -2.14
C SER A 349 22.01 22.58 -0.78
N GLN A 350 21.36 22.11 0.29
CA GLN A 350 21.40 22.74 1.62
C GLN A 350 22.28 21.96 2.60
N HIS A 351 22.28 20.63 2.53
CA HIS A 351 23.01 19.76 3.45
C HIS A 351 23.81 18.68 2.74
N SER A 352 24.88 18.24 3.40
CA SER A 352 25.70 17.10 3.01
C SER A 352 26.08 16.26 4.23
N ASP A 353 26.54 15.05 3.99
CA ASP A 353 26.97 14.04 4.96
C ASP A 353 28.47 13.84 4.83
N GLN A 354 29.27 14.63 5.55
CA GLN A 354 30.74 14.57 5.42
C GLN A 354 31.19 14.67 3.95
N GLU A 355 30.69 15.69 3.23
CA GLU A 355 30.88 15.93 1.79
C GLU A 355 30.13 14.97 0.83
N LEU A 356 29.52 13.89 1.34
CA LEU A 356 28.66 13.03 0.53
C LEU A 356 27.25 13.62 0.41
N SER A 357 26.62 13.40 -0.74
CA SER A 357 25.34 14.05 -1.06
C SER A 357 24.15 13.35 -0.40
N TYR A 358 23.14 14.13 -0.03
CA TYR A 358 21.80 13.64 0.28
C TYR A 358 20.86 13.74 -0.92
N MET A 359 19.71 13.08 -0.83
CA MET A 359 18.56 13.34 -1.68
C MET A 359 18.13 14.82 -1.62
N PRO A 360 17.59 15.39 -2.71
CA PRO A 360 16.98 16.72 -2.64
C PRO A 360 15.80 16.71 -1.66
N PHE A 361 15.48 17.85 -1.05
CA PHE A 361 14.26 17.97 -0.27
C PHE A 361 13.04 18.14 -1.19
N LEU A 362 11.88 17.69 -0.71
CA LEU A 362 10.61 18.05 -1.33
C LEU A 362 10.48 19.58 -1.38
N PRO A 363 10.06 20.15 -2.52
CA PRO A 363 9.83 21.59 -2.62
C PRO A 363 8.83 22.04 -1.55
N ARG A 364 9.26 22.96 -0.69
CA ARG A 364 8.34 23.60 0.24
C ARG A 364 7.36 24.46 -0.53
N GLN A 365 6.15 23.93 -0.74
CA GLN A 365 5.01 24.80 -1.00
C GLN A 365 4.78 25.59 0.29
N GLN A 366 4.74 26.92 0.19
CA GLN A 366 4.74 27.89 1.31
C GLN A 366 3.60 27.73 2.35
N ALA A 367 2.78 26.69 2.21
CA ALA A 367 1.66 26.36 3.08
C ALA A 367 1.75 24.98 3.76
N HIS A 368 2.73 24.11 3.49
CA HIS A 368 2.77 22.75 4.07
C HIS A 368 3.69 22.63 5.30
N LEU A 369 3.14 22.14 6.43
CA LEU A 369 3.90 21.59 7.54
C LEU A 369 4.68 20.40 7.01
N ASP A 370 6.00 20.48 7.14
CA ASP A 370 6.86 19.37 6.79
C ASP A 370 6.88 18.38 7.97
N PRO A 371 6.34 17.16 7.79
CA PRO A 371 6.28 16.18 8.87
C PRO A 371 7.64 15.59 9.22
N CYS A 372 8.67 15.82 8.40
CA CYS A 372 10.01 15.29 8.59
C CYS A 372 10.95 16.20 9.39
N GLY A 373 10.50 17.40 9.79
CA GLY A 373 11.27 18.33 10.61
C GLY A 373 11.31 17.96 12.11
N PRO A 374 12.27 18.50 12.88
CA PRO A 374 12.28 18.31 14.34
C PRO A 374 11.07 18.99 14.94
N ARG A 375 10.37 18.33 15.87
CA ARG A 375 9.28 18.95 16.63
C ARG A 375 9.80 19.49 17.95
N ASN A 376 9.38 20.71 18.29
CA ASN A 376 9.60 21.32 19.60
C ASN A 376 8.78 20.56 20.66
N THR A 377 9.28 19.43 21.15
CA THR A 377 8.66 18.77 22.31
C THR A 377 9.22 19.29 23.64
N THR A 378 10.29 20.09 23.66
CA THR A 378 10.81 20.75 24.88
C THR A 378 11.75 21.93 24.54
N ALA A 379 11.25 22.99 23.90
CA ALA A 379 12.01 24.23 23.77
C ALA A 379 11.22 25.37 24.42
N SER A 380 11.78 25.82 25.54
CA SER A 380 11.40 26.91 26.43
C SER A 380 10.49 27.99 25.84
N GLU A 381 9.45 28.33 26.58
CA GLU A 381 8.79 29.63 26.51
C GLU A 381 9.87 30.73 26.45
N GLY A 382 9.97 31.45 25.33
CA GLY A 382 10.75 32.69 25.27
C GLY A 382 11.83 32.86 24.18
N LEU A 383 11.95 31.99 23.17
CA LEU A 383 12.87 32.26 22.04
C LEU A 383 12.13 32.52 20.73
N ASP A 384 12.56 33.58 20.05
CA ASP A 384 11.93 34.21 18.89
C ASP A 384 11.73 33.24 17.70
N ARG A 385 10.47 33.06 17.25
CA ARG A 385 10.06 32.19 16.12
C ARG A 385 10.71 32.56 14.79
N SER A 386 11.32 33.75 14.68
CA SER A 386 11.97 34.26 13.47
C SER A 386 13.29 33.54 13.14
N THR A 387 14.05 33.09 14.14
CA THR A 387 15.38 32.48 13.97
C THR A 387 15.36 30.97 13.68
N HIS A 388 14.26 30.28 13.99
CA HIS A 388 14.12 28.84 13.73
C HIS A 388 13.78 28.46 12.29
N ARG A 389 13.45 29.42 11.40
CA ARG A 389 13.12 29.12 10.00
C ARG A 389 14.31 28.65 9.16
N GLU A 390 15.54 28.99 9.56
CA GLU A 390 16.76 28.69 8.79
C GLU A 390 17.28 27.25 8.95
N ASN A 391 16.92 26.54 10.02
CA ASN A 391 17.37 25.16 10.33
C ASN A 391 16.26 24.11 10.18
N THR A 392 15.34 24.29 9.23
CA THR A 392 14.20 23.38 9.08
C THR A 392 14.48 22.30 8.05
N THR A 393 14.81 21.10 8.52
CA THR A 393 14.92 19.92 7.66
C THR A 393 13.55 19.57 7.07
N SER A 394 13.55 19.23 5.78
CA SER A 394 12.37 18.80 5.04
C SER A 394 12.40 17.31 4.72
N CYS A 395 11.25 16.73 4.35
CA CYS A 395 11.22 15.38 3.79
C CYS A 395 12.06 15.32 2.51
N PHE A 396 12.79 14.23 2.31
CA PHE A 396 13.54 13.97 1.09
C PHE A 396 12.61 13.62 -0.09
N GLN A 397 13.01 13.99 -1.30
CA GLN A 397 12.33 13.63 -2.54
C GLN A 397 13.07 12.46 -3.20
N ALA A 398 12.32 11.41 -3.55
CA ALA A 398 12.80 10.19 -4.20
C ALA A 398 11.80 9.73 -5.27
N GLY A 399 12.09 8.58 -5.91
CA GLY A 399 11.18 7.92 -6.85
C GLY A 399 9.91 7.36 -6.21
N ASP A 400 9.93 7.09 -4.91
CA ASP A 400 8.78 6.63 -4.14
C ASP A 400 8.45 7.60 -2.98
N SER A 401 7.15 7.79 -2.71
CA SER A 401 6.63 8.72 -1.69
C SER A 401 6.96 8.29 -0.26
N ARG A 402 7.32 7.02 -0.05
CA ARG A 402 7.58 6.42 1.27
C ARG A 402 9.07 6.41 1.64
N ALA A 403 9.93 7.06 0.87
CA ALA A 403 11.36 7.16 1.18
C ALA A 403 11.70 7.74 2.56
N ASN A 404 10.77 8.50 3.16
CA ASN A 404 10.92 9.12 4.48
C ASN A 404 10.26 8.32 5.62
N GLU A 405 9.87 7.06 5.37
CA GLU A 405 9.09 6.29 6.35
C GLU A 405 9.80 6.12 7.67
N HIS A 406 11.05 5.69 7.64
CA HIS A 406 11.98 5.66 8.77
C HIS A 406 13.41 5.87 8.26
N LEU A 407 14.34 5.99 9.21
CA LEU A 407 15.75 6.26 8.93
C LEU A 407 16.41 5.21 8.03
N GLY A 408 15.99 3.94 8.12
CA GLY A 408 16.51 2.84 7.29
C GLY A 408 16.20 3.04 5.80
N MET A 409 14.95 3.35 5.46
CA MET A 409 14.56 3.72 4.08
C MET A 409 15.29 4.96 3.57
N ILE A 410 15.42 6.01 4.40
CA ILE A 410 16.18 7.22 4.01
C ILE A 410 17.63 6.87 3.68
N ALA A 411 18.25 5.98 4.47
CA ALA A 411 19.62 5.54 4.25
C ALA A 411 19.77 4.75 2.94
N LEU A 412 18.87 3.80 2.65
CA LEU A 412 18.91 3.02 1.41
C LEU A 412 18.65 3.88 0.17
N HIS A 413 17.64 4.76 0.19
CA HIS A 413 17.39 5.68 -0.94
C HIS A 413 18.59 6.60 -1.19
N THR A 414 19.22 7.11 -0.12
CA THR A 414 20.44 7.93 -0.25
C THR A 414 21.61 7.13 -0.82
N LEU A 415 21.79 5.87 -0.38
CA LEU A 415 22.85 5.00 -0.87
C LEU A 415 22.71 4.73 -2.38
N PHE A 416 21.50 4.39 -2.86
CA PHE A 416 21.26 4.11 -4.27
C PHE A 416 21.34 5.36 -5.15
N LEU A 417 20.95 6.53 -4.64
CA LEU A 417 21.20 7.81 -5.30
C LEU A 417 22.71 8.06 -5.50
N ARG A 418 23.50 7.86 -4.43
CA ARG A 418 24.97 8.01 -4.48
C ARG A 418 25.58 7.04 -5.49
N GLU A 419 25.12 5.78 -5.50
CA GLU A 419 25.62 4.77 -6.44
C GLU A 419 25.30 5.10 -7.90
N HIS A 420 24.08 5.59 -8.20
CA HIS A 420 23.76 6.07 -9.55
C HIS A 420 24.74 7.16 -10.00
N ASN A 421 24.95 8.19 -9.16
CA ASN A 421 25.84 9.30 -9.51
C ASN A 421 27.32 8.88 -9.58
N ARG A 422 27.74 7.86 -8.83
CA ARG A 422 29.06 7.23 -8.97
C ARG A 422 29.17 6.53 -10.33
N LEU A 423 28.20 5.69 -10.70
CA LEU A 423 28.18 4.97 -11.98
C LEU A 423 28.19 5.92 -13.17
N VAL A 424 27.40 6.99 -13.14
CA VAL A 424 27.38 8.02 -14.20
C VAL A 424 28.78 8.61 -14.43
N LYS A 425 29.52 8.93 -13.35
CA LYS A 425 30.89 9.47 -13.46
C LYS A 425 31.84 8.44 -14.07
N GLU A 426 31.83 7.20 -13.58
CA GLU A 426 32.67 6.13 -14.09
C GLU A 426 32.37 5.79 -15.56
N LEU A 427 31.09 5.72 -15.94
CA LEU A 427 30.67 5.47 -17.31
C LEU A 427 31.10 6.59 -18.26
N HIS A 428 31.09 7.85 -17.80
CA HIS A 428 31.59 8.98 -18.59
C HIS A 428 33.11 8.91 -18.79
N LEU A 429 33.87 8.52 -17.76
CA LEU A 429 35.32 8.32 -17.89
C LEU A 429 35.65 7.24 -18.93
N LEU A 430 34.85 6.16 -18.97
CA LEU A 430 35.01 5.08 -19.95
C LEU A 430 34.49 5.45 -21.34
N ASN A 431 33.44 6.28 -21.42
CA ASN A 431 32.77 6.66 -22.65
C ASN A 431 32.53 8.19 -22.71
N PRO A 432 33.58 9.01 -22.94
CA PRO A 432 33.46 10.47 -22.92
C PRO A 432 32.49 11.03 -23.97
N GLN A 433 32.20 10.27 -25.02
CA GLN A 433 31.29 10.61 -26.11
C GLN A 433 29.80 10.39 -25.80
N TRP A 434 29.47 9.70 -24.71
CA TRP A 434 28.07 9.44 -24.36
C TRP A 434 27.37 10.71 -23.88
N SER A 435 26.13 10.91 -24.35
CA SER A 435 25.31 12.03 -23.91
C SER A 435 24.83 11.84 -22.46
N PRO A 436 24.43 12.92 -21.78
CA PRO A 436 23.83 12.86 -20.45
C PRO A 436 22.66 11.85 -20.34
N ASP A 437 21.82 11.76 -21.37
CA ASP A 437 20.69 10.82 -21.39
C ASP A 437 21.14 9.36 -21.46
N ILE A 438 22.18 9.05 -22.27
CA ILE A 438 22.74 7.70 -22.34
C ILE A 438 23.40 7.32 -21.01
N LEU A 439 24.17 8.23 -20.41
CA LEU A 439 24.80 8.00 -19.10
C LEU A 439 23.75 7.71 -18.01
N TYR A 440 22.68 8.50 -17.95
CA TYR A 440 21.55 8.28 -17.05
C TYR A 440 20.91 6.90 -17.27
N GLN A 441 20.59 6.56 -18.52
CA GLN A 441 19.89 5.30 -18.82
C GLN A 441 20.78 4.06 -18.59
N GLU A 442 22.08 4.13 -18.88
CA GLU A 442 23.01 3.03 -18.59
C GLU A 442 23.23 2.85 -17.09
N ALA A 443 23.40 3.93 -16.33
CA ALA A 443 23.47 3.85 -14.87
C ALA A 443 22.16 3.31 -14.27
N ARG A 444 20.99 3.77 -14.75
CA ARG A 444 19.68 3.24 -14.37
C ARG A 444 19.56 1.75 -14.66
N LYS A 445 19.98 1.30 -15.84
CA LYS A 445 19.98 -0.11 -16.23
C LYS A 445 20.85 -0.97 -15.32
N ILE A 446 22.05 -0.50 -14.95
CA ILE A 446 22.95 -1.20 -14.03
C ILE A 446 22.36 -1.26 -12.61
N ILE A 447 21.82 -0.16 -12.10
CA ILE A 447 21.16 -0.14 -10.78
C ILE A 447 19.98 -1.11 -10.73
N GLY A 448 19.14 -1.14 -11.77
CA GLY A 448 18.05 -2.11 -11.88
C GLY A 448 18.57 -3.56 -11.86
N ALA A 449 19.66 -3.84 -12.57
CA ALA A 449 20.29 -5.17 -12.56
C ALA A 449 20.87 -5.54 -11.18
N ILE A 450 21.54 -4.61 -10.49
CA ILE A 450 22.03 -4.81 -9.12
C ILE A 450 20.85 -5.14 -8.19
N HIS A 451 19.76 -4.38 -8.30
CA HIS A 451 18.56 -4.61 -7.49
C HIS A 451 17.92 -5.99 -7.75
N GLN A 452 17.86 -6.42 -9.02
CA GLN A 452 17.40 -7.76 -9.40
C GLN A 452 18.32 -8.85 -8.84
N ILE A 453 19.64 -8.76 -9.02
CA ILE A 453 20.61 -9.76 -8.52
C ILE A 453 20.48 -9.91 -7.00
N LEU A 454 20.49 -8.79 -6.27
CA LEU A 454 20.33 -8.80 -4.81
C LEU A 454 19.00 -9.43 -4.37
N THR A 455 17.92 -9.16 -5.11
CA THR A 455 16.59 -9.70 -4.80
C THR A 455 16.50 -11.21 -5.05
N TRP A 456 16.89 -11.68 -6.24
CA TRP A 456 16.73 -13.08 -6.62
C TRP A 456 17.81 -14.01 -6.06
N GLU A 457 19.06 -13.56 -5.94
CA GLU A 457 20.15 -14.42 -5.48
C GLU A 457 20.34 -14.39 -3.96
N HIS A 458 20.05 -13.26 -3.31
CA HIS A 458 20.36 -13.08 -1.89
C HIS A 458 19.12 -12.97 -0.99
N TYR A 459 18.08 -12.25 -1.40
CA TYR A 459 16.90 -12.04 -0.56
C TYR A 459 15.92 -13.20 -0.61
N LEU A 460 15.39 -13.53 -1.80
CA LEU A 460 14.34 -14.53 -1.97
C LEU A 460 14.74 -15.91 -1.44
N PRO A 461 15.96 -16.44 -1.69
CA PRO A 461 16.37 -17.73 -1.15
C PRO A 461 16.40 -17.74 0.38
N ARG A 462 16.78 -16.61 0.99
CA ARG A 462 16.80 -16.45 2.44
C ARG A 462 15.41 -16.31 3.01
N VAL A 463 14.42 -15.80 2.30
CA VAL A 463 13.03 -15.70 2.77
C VAL A 463 12.26 -17.00 2.58
N LEU A 464 12.36 -17.59 1.38
CA LEU A 464 11.63 -18.79 0.99
C LEU A 464 12.23 -20.06 1.61
N GLY A 465 13.55 -20.10 1.83
CA GLY A 465 14.28 -21.31 2.22
C GLY A 465 14.58 -22.21 1.01
N ASP A 466 15.53 -23.14 1.18
CA ASP A 466 16.14 -23.87 0.07
C ASP A 466 15.13 -24.73 -0.71
N THR A 467 14.22 -25.42 -0.02
CA THR A 467 13.20 -26.28 -0.64
C THR A 467 12.23 -25.47 -1.51
N ALA A 468 11.63 -24.41 -0.95
CA ALA A 468 10.66 -23.59 -1.67
C ALA A 468 11.34 -22.80 -2.80
N THR A 469 12.59 -22.38 -2.61
CA THR A 469 13.38 -21.73 -3.67
C THR A 469 13.59 -22.66 -4.85
N SER A 470 14.01 -23.90 -4.60
CA SER A 470 14.26 -24.88 -5.67
C SER A 470 13.01 -25.22 -6.46
N LEU A 471 11.84 -25.17 -5.81
CA LEU A 471 10.55 -25.48 -6.43
C LEU A 471 9.92 -24.27 -7.14
N LEU A 472 9.94 -23.10 -6.52
CA LEU A 472 9.22 -21.90 -6.99
C LEU A 472 10.09 -20.97 -7.85
N MET A 473 11.41 -21.11 -7.80
CA MET A 473 12.36 -20.32 -8.58
C MET A 473 13.31 -21.25 -9.35
N PRO A 474 12.82 -22.01 -10.34
CA PRO A 474 13.68 -22.81 -11.21
C PRO A 474 14.67 -21.90 -11.98
N PRO A 475 15.78 -22.46 -12.51
CA PRO A 475 16.71 -21.70 -13.34
C PRO A 475 16.00 -20.95 -14.46
N TYR A 476 16.41 -19.69 -14.69
CA TYR A 476 15.77 -18.84 -15.69
C TYR A 476 15.99 -19.37 -17.10
N GLU A 477 14.91 -19.71 -17.81
CA GLU A 477 14.95 -20.29 -19.17
C GLU A 477 14.85 -19.23 -20.28
N GLY A 478 14.64 -17.95 -19.93
CA GLY A 478 14.46 -16.86 -20.87
C GLY A 478 13.14 -16.13 -20.70
N TYR A 479 12.96 -15.04 -21.46
CA TYR A 479 11.75 -14.22 -21.40
C TYR A 479 10.58 -14.93 -22.09
N ASN A 480 9.46 -15.09 -21.37
CA ASN A 480 8.21 -15.60 -21.92
C ASN A 480 7.19 -14.44 -22.03
N PRO A 481 6.77 -14.04 -23.25
CA PRO A 481 5.81 -12.94 -23.44
C PRO A 481 4.37 -13.27 -23.03
N GLU A 482 4.06 -14.53 -22.70
CA GLU A 482 2.72 -14.94 -22.27
C GLU A 482 2.52 -14.83 -20.76
N VAL A 483 3.58 -14.55 -19.99
CA VAL A 483 3.50 -14.36 -18.53
C VAL A 483 3.04 -12.94 -18.22
N ASP A 484 1.95 -12.81 -17.44
CA ASP A 484 1.52 -11.54 -16.87
C ASP A 484 2.42 -11.17 -15.68
N PRO A 485 3.23 -10.10 -15.77
CA PRO A 485 4.12 -9.64 -14.70
C PRO A 485 3.40 -8.76 -13.68
N SER A 486 2.09 -8.50 -13.83
CA SER A 486 1.35 -7.60 -12.94
C SER A 486 1.27 -8.18 -11.52
N ILE A 487 1.61 -7.36 -10.52
CA ILE A 487 1.53 -7.79 -9.12
C ILE A 487 0.10 -8.19 -8.76
N ALA A 488 -0.04 -9.31 -8.06
CA ALA A 488 -1.32 -9.80 -7.58
C ALA A 488 -1.81 -9.01 -6.36
N ASN A 489 -3.13 -8.81 -6.27
CA ASN A 489 -3.76 -8.06 -5.18
C ASN A 489 -3.44 -8.72 -3.82
N VAL A 490 -3.45 -10.06 -3.77
CA VAL A 490 -3.09 -10.83 -2.56
C VAL A 490 -1.63 -10.62 -2.14
N PHE A 491 -0.71 -10.41 -3.09
CA PHE A 491 0.69 -10.11 -2.80
C PHE A 491 0.82 -8.72 -2.14
N ALA A 492 0.20 -7.71 -2.76
CA ALA A 492 0.26 -6.31 -2.33
C ALA A 492 -0.47 -6.02 -1.00
N ALA A 493 -1.62 -6.64 -0.80
CA ALA A 493 -2.49 -6.36 0.35
C ALA A 493 -2.24 -7.29 1.55
N ALA A 494 -1.60 -8.46 1.35
CA ALA A 494 -1.39 -9.44 2.42
C ALA A 494 -0.01 -10.11 2.41
N ALA A 495 0.35 -10.87 1.36
CA ALA A 495 1.44 -11.84 1.45
C ALA A 495 2.81 -11.21 1.73
N PHE A 496 3.18 -10.15 1.00
CA PHE A 496 4.48 -9.51 1.17
C PHE A 496 4.59 -8.66 2.45
N ARG A 497 3.46 -8.42 3.13
CA ARG A 497 3.41 -7.78 4.45
C ARG A 497 3.88 -8.66 5.59
N PHE A 498 4.29 -9.91 5.31
CA PHE A 498 4.95 -10.78 6.29
C PHE A 498 6.15 -10.09 6.96
N ALA A 499 6.82 -9.17 6.26
CA ALA A 499 7.98 -8.46 6.81
C ALA A 499 7.64 -7.64 8.07
N HIS A 500 6.39 -7.17 8.24
CA HIS A 500 5.97 -6.40 9.41
C HIS A 500 6.13 -7.17 10.74
N VAL A 501 6.06 -8.51 10.74
CA VAL A 501 6.28 -9.32 11.96
C VAL A 501 7.76 -9.60 12.24
N THR A 502 8.66 -9.11 11.37
CA THR A 502 10.13 -9.21 11.51
C THR A 502 10.79 -7.87 11.89
N VAL A 503 9.98 -6.82 12.02
CA VAL A 503 10.45 -5.48 12.40
C VAL A 503 10.90 -5.45 13.86
N HIS A 504 12.06 -4.85 14.09
CA HIS A 504 12.65 -4.67 15.40
C HIS A 504 12.07 -3.39 16.05
N PRO A 505 11.77 -3.36 17.36
CA PRO A 505 11.15 -2.20 18.00
C PRO A 505 12.12 -1.02 18.22
N VAL A 506 13.42 -1.25 18.00
CA VAL A 506 14.47 -0.26 18.17
C VAL A 506 15.30 -0.14 16.90
N VAL A 507 15.46 1.08 16.40
CA VAL A 507 16.41 1.44 15.36
C VAL A 507 17.77 1.64 16.01
N THR A 508 18.66 0.66 15.86
CA THR A 508 20.03 0.75 16.34
C THR A 508 20.84 1.69 15.46
N ARG A 509 21.65 2.56 16.08
CA ARG A 509 22.60 3.42 15.38
C ARG A 509 23.97 3.22 16.01
N LEU A 510 24.97 2.93 15.19
CA LEU A 510 26.31 2.56 15.68
C LEU A 510 27.36 3.58 15.21
N GLY A 511 28.18 4.05 16.13
CA GLY A 511 29.32 4.91 15.78
C GLY A 511 30.40 4.17 14.97
N PRO A 512 31.49 4.86 14.60
CA PRO A 512 32.58 4.27 13.80
C PRO A 512 33.23 3.02 14.42
N GLY A 513 33.20 2.89 15.75
CA GLY A 513 33.67 1.70 16.47
C GLY A 513 32.68 0.54 16.51
N TYR A 514 31.56 0.61 15.79
CA TYR A 514 30.46 -0.36 15.83
C TYR A 514 29.84 -0.56 17.23
N THR A 515 29.93 0.46 18.08
CA THR A 515 29.34 0.48 19.41
C THR A 515 28.24 1.52 19.51
N THR A 516 27.32 1.32 20.44
CA THR A 516 26.39 2.37 20.87
C THR A 516 27.16 3.46 21.62
N ASN A 517 26.73 4.71 21.47
CA ASN A 517 27.28 5.84 22.22
C ASN A 517 26.20 6.93 22.38
N SER A 518 26.50 7.97 23.15
CA SER A 518 25.57 9.08 23.39
C SER A 518 25.34 9.98 22.17
N GLN A 519 26.20 9.93 21.15
CA GLN A 519 26.04 10.69 19.91
C GLN A 519 25.03 10.03 18.96
N HIS A 520 24.96 8.70 18.96
CA HIS A 520 24.04 7.91 18.14
C HIS A 520 23.28 6.91 19.01
N PRO A 521 22.41 7.38 19.93
CA PRO A 521 21.67 6.48 20.80
C PRO A 521 20.68 5.60 19.98
N PRO A 522 20.43 4.35 20.40
CA PRO A 522 19.32 3.57 19.86
C PRO A 522 18.00 4.32 20.01
N LEU A 523 17.10 4.19 19.04
CA LEU A 523 15.83 4.91 19.01
C LEU A 523 14.66 3.94 19.00
N PRO A 524 13.62 4.15 19.84
CA PRO A 524 12.33 3.51 19.61
C PRO A 524 11.84 3.77 18.18
N LEU A 525 11.30 2.76 17.52
CA LEU A 525 10.91 2.83 16.10
C LEU A 525 9.98 4.02 15.82
N HIS A 526 9.00 4.29 16.66
CA HIS A 526 8.07 5.41 16.44
C HIS A 526 8.74 6.80 16.41
N HIS A 527 9.93 6.98 17.00
CA HIS A 527 10.72 8.21 16.93
C HIS A 527 11.60 8.32 15.68
N SER A 528 11.70 7.25 14.90
CA SER A 528 12.38 7.22 13.61
C SER A 528 11.45 7.59 12.44
N LEU A 529 10.14 7.54 12.67
CA LEU A 529 9.12 7.74 11.63
C LEU A 529 9.00 9.22 11.23
N PHE A 530 9.15 9.51 9.93
CA PHE A 530 9.23 10.89 9.40
C PHE A 530 10.22 11.74 10.20
N ALA A 531 11.46 11.28 10.32
CA ALA A 531 12.48 11.96 11.10
C ALA A 531 13.75 12.22 10.28
N SER A 532 13.60 12.76 9.05
CA SER A 532 14.75 13.06 8.17
C SER A 532 15.77 14.00 8.83
N TRP A 533 15.30 14.88 9.73
CA TRP A 533 16.15 15.72 10.57
C TRP A 533 17.18 14.93 11.38
N ARG A 534 16.89 13.70 11.82
CA ARG A 534 17.85 12.86 12.54
C ARG A 534 18.98 12.39 11.63
N VAL A 535 18.72 12.10 10.37
CA VAL A 535 19.79 11.78 9.41
C VAL A 535 20.67 13.01 9.19
N VAL A 536 20.05 14.17 8.94
CA VAL A 536 20.78 15.41 8.65
C VAL A 536 21.59 15.92 9.85
N GLN A 537 21.05 15.81 11.07
CA GLN A 537 21.60 16.45 12.27
C GLN A 537 22.30 15.48 13.24
N GLU A 538 22.01 14.17 13.17
CA GLU A 538 22.51 13.17 14.13
C GLU A 538 23.46 12.12 13.49
N GLY A 539 24.26 12.53 12.50
CA GLY A 539 25.43 11.78 12.04
C GLY A 539 25.33 11.08 10.68
N GLY A 540 24.37 11.47 9.83
CA GLY A 540 24.25 10.95 8.48
C GLY A 540 23.67 9.55 8.38
N ILE A 541 23.90 8.89 7.24
CA ILE A 541 23.35 7.54 6.99
C ILE A 541 24.23 6.44 7.58
N ASP A 542 25.51 6.73 7.82
CA ASP A 542 26.51 5.78 8.30
C ASP A 542 26.10 5.06 9.60
N PRO A 543 25.68 5.76 10.67
CA PRO A 543 25.28 5.10 11.91
C PRO A 543 24.07 4.17 11.73
N VAL A 544 23.15 4.55 10.83
CA VAL A 544 21.96 3.76 10.50
C VAL A 544 22.37 2.51 9.74
N LEU A 545 23.17 2.64 8.67
CA LEU A 545 23.65 1.50 7.88
C LEU A 545 24.43 0.48 8.73
N ARG A 546 25.31 0.94 9.63
CA ARG A 546 26.01 0.04 10.57
C ARG A 546 25.02 -0.70 11.47
N GLY A 547 23.98 -0.02 11.96
CA GLY A 547 22.91 -0.63 12.73
C GLY A 547 22.14 -1.69 11.94
N LEU A 548 21.75 -1.40 10.69
CA LEU A 548 21.05 -2.36 9.84
C LEU A 548 21.88 -3.63 9.58
N LEU A 549 23.19 -3.47 9.41
CA LEU A 549 24.11 -4.57 9.13
C LEU A 549 24.35 -5.48 10.34
N LEU A 550 24.45 -4.90 11.54
CA LEU A 550 24.88 -5.63 12.75
C LEU A 550 23.78 -5.94 13.75
N SER A 551 22.63 -5.27 13.68
CA SER A 551 21.49 -5.61 14.53
C SER A 551 20.72 -6.79 13.93
N PRO A 552 20.29 -7.75 14.76
CA PRO A 552 19.46 -8.85 14.29
C PRO A 552 18.05 -8.35 13.93
N ALA A 553 17.42 -9.03 12.97
CA ALA A 553 15.98 -8.89 12.75
C ALA A 553 15.22 -9.44 13.96
N LYS A 554 13.95 -9.04 14.11
CA LYS A 554 13.06 -9.74 15.05
C LYS A 554 12.69 -11.10 14.44
N LEU A 555 12.81 -12.17 15.22
CA LEU A 555 12.33 -13.48 14.84
C LEU A 555 10.80 -13.51 14.91
N GLN A 556 10.17 -14.03 13.85
CA GLN A 556 8.73 -14.30 13.85
C GLN A 556 8.47 -15.57 14.64
N THR A 557 7.61 -15.51 15.65
CA THR A 557 7.10 -16.71 16.34
C THR A 557 5.59 -16.59 16.54
N PRO A 558 4.83 -17.70 16.65
CA PRO A 558 3.38 -17.63 16.82
C PRO A 558 2.90 -16.84 18.05
N GLY A 559 3.72 -16.75 19.10
CA GLY A 559 3.42 -15.97 20.31
C GLY A 559 4.07 -14.58 20.34
N GLN A 560 4.87 -14.23 19.33
CA GLN A 560 5.57 -12.94 19.21
C GLN A 560 5.44 -12.45 17.76
N MET A 561 4.30 -11.85 17.44
CA MET A 561 3.94 -11.46 16.08
C MET A 561 4.42 -10.04 15.76
N MET A 562 3.64 -9.01 16.06
CA MET A 562 3.93 -7.60 15.80
C MET A 562 4.29 -6.87 17.09
N VAL A 563 5.36 -6.07 17.02
CA VAL A 563 5.82 -5.27 18.16
C VAL A 563 4.85 -4.15 18.50
N GLU A 564 4.80 -3.78 19.78
CA GLU A 564 4.04 -2.65 20.32
C GLU A 564 4.29 -1.35 19.54
N GLU A 565 5.51 -1.15 19.03
CA GLU A 565 5.84 0.02 18.19
C GLU A 565 4.96 0.16 16.93
N LEU A 566 4.47 -0.95 16.38
CA LEU A 566 3.63 -0.98 15.17
C LEU A 566 2.13 -1.09 15.46
N THR A 567 1.73 -1.68 16.58
CA THR A 567 0.31 -1.86 16.93
C THR A 567 -0.21 -0.78 17.88
N GLU A 568 0.65 -0.25 18.75
CA GLU A 568 0.28 0.73 19.78
C GLU A 568 0.86 2.13 19.58
N ARG A 569 1.93 2.26 18.78
CA ARG A 569 2.70 3.51 18.70
C ARG A 569 2.94 4.00 17.28
N LEU A 570 2.23 3.48 16.28
CA LEU A 570 2.41 3.91 14.89
C LEU A 570 2.10 5.42 14.76
N PHE A 571 3.13 6.19 14.38
CA PHE A 571 3.16 7.65 14.32
C PHE A 571 2.89 8.40 15.64
N GLN A 572 3.03 7.74 16.79
CA GLN A 572 2.78 8.35 18.10
C GLN A 572 3.64 9.60 18.37
N ALA A 573 4.90 9.61 17.89
CA ALA A 573 5.81 10.75 18.06
C ALA A 573 5.26 12.06 17.49
N GLN A 574 4.25 11.97 16.62
CA GLN A 574 3.65 13.10 15.93
C GLN A 574 2.38 13.61 16.61
N GLY A 575 2.04 13.08 17.79
CA GLY A 575 0.86 13.46 18.57
C GLY A 575 -0.43 12.81 18.09
N GLY A 576 -1.53 13.04 18.80
CA GLY A 576 -2.82 12.40 18.51
C GLY A 576 -2.88 10.92 18.89
N MET A 577 -3.96 10.25 18.48
CA MET A 577 -4.15 8.82 18.74
C MET A 577 -3.26 8.00 17.79
N PRO A 578 -2.36 7.15 18.30
CA PRO A 578 -1.55 6.27 17.47
C PRO A 578 -2.40 5.34 16.62
N LEU A 579 -1.89 4.97 15.45
CA LEU A 579 -2.51 3.96 14.60
C LEU A 579 -2.03 2.54 14.99
N ASP A 580 -2.66 1.54 14.39
CA ASP A 580 -2.34 0.12 14.56
C ASP A 580 -2.10 -0.52 13.19
N LEU A 581 -0.85 -0.82 12.85
CA LEU A 581 -0.49 -1.42 11.56
C LEU A 581 -1.10 -2.81 11.38
N GLY A 582 -1.24 -3.59 12.46
CA GLY A 582 -1.88 -4.90 12.45
C GLY A 582 -3.34 -4.79 12.01
N ALA A 583 -4.09 -3.93 12.69
CA ALA A 583 -5.49 -3.67 12.36
C ALA A 583 -5.66 -3.03 10.96
N LEU A 584 -4.75 -2.12 10.56
CA LEU A 584 -4.74 -1.52 9.23
C LEU A 584 -4.57 -2.57 8.12
N ASN A 585 -3.72 -3.57 8.32
CA ASN A 585 -3.48 -4.64 7.34
C ASN A 585 -4.72 -5.53 7.19
N LEU A 586 -5.33 -5.96 8.29
CA LEU A 586 -6.55 -6.77 8.25
C LEU A 586 -7.73 -6.00 7.63
N GLN A 587 -7.92 -4.74 8.01
CA GLN A 587 -8.93 -3.86 7.42
C GLN A 587 -8.69 -3.65 5.91
N ARG A 588 -7.42 -3.54 5.49
CA ARG A 588 -7.05 -3.43 4.07
C ARG A 588 -7.35 -4.72 3.30
N GLY A 589 -7.15 -5.89 3.91
CA GLY A 589 -7.54 -7.17 3.33
C GLY A 589 -9.05 -7.23 3.02
N ARG A 590 -9.89 -6.76 3.96
CA ARG A 590 -11.35 -6.62 3.75
C ARG A 590 -11.69 -5.61 2.66
N ASP A 591 -11.04 -4.45 2.67
CA ASP A 591 -11.21 -3.38 1.68
C ASP A 591 -10.91 -3.82 0.24
N HIS A 592 -9.92 -4.70 0.09
CA HIS A 592 -9.50 -5.25 -1.19
C HIS A 592 -10.30 -6.47 -1.65
N GLY A 593 -11.27 -6.93 -0.84
CA GLY A 593 -12.05 -8.13 -1.13
C GLY A 593 -11.16 -9.36 -1.29
N LEU A 594 -10.13 -9.50 -0.46
CA LEU A 594 -9.28 -10.69 -0.49
C LEU A 594 -10.10 -11.91 -0.04
N PRO A 595 -10.02 -13.05 -0.75
CA PRO A 595 -10.68 -14.28 -0.31
C PRO A 595 -10.20 -14.77 1.04
N ALA A 596 -11.01 -15.62 1.67
CA ALA A 596 -10.60 -16.28 2.90
C ALA A 596 -9.40 -17.23 2.70
N LEU A 597 -8.63 -17.41 3.77
CA LEU A 597 -7.35 -18.12 3.77
C LEU A 597 -7.45 -19.54 3.19
N GLN A 598 -8.55 -20.25 3.45
CA GLN A 598 -8.72 -21.63 2.97
C GLN A 598 -8.78 -21.71 1.43
N LEU A 599 -9.42 -20.74 0.79
CA LEU A 599 -9.50 -20.64 -0.67
C LEU A 599 -8.15 -20.23 -1.24
N THR A 600 -7.48 -19.24 -0.64
CA THR A 600 -6.12 -18.82 -1.02
C THR A 600 -5.11 -19.98 -0.91
N ALA A 601 -5.17 -20.76 0.17
CA ALA A 601 -4.31 -21.92 0.38
C ALA A 601 -4.58 -23.03 -0.64
N SER A 602 -5.83 -23.21 -1.08
CA SER A 602 -6.18 -24.22 -2.09
C SER A 602 -5.63 -23.89 -3.49
N LEU A 603 -5.47 -22.61 -3.83
CA LEU A 603 -4.92 -22.18 -5.12
C LEU A 603 -3.40 -22.39 -5.23
N LEU A 604 -2.66 -22.25 -4.12
CA LEU A 604 -1.20 -22.46 -4.10
C LEU A 604 -0.78 -23.95 -4.23
N THR A 605 -1.74 -24.86 -4.51
CA THR A 605 -1.61 -26.30 -4.24
C THR A 605 -1.96 -27.23 -5.40
N ASP A 606 -1.51 -26.91 -6.62
CA ASP A 606 -1.46 -27.91 -7.70
C ASP A 606 -0.37 -28.99 -7.45
N GLU A 607 0.53 -28.77 -6.49
CA GLU A 607 1.53 -29.74 -6.01
C GLU A 607 1.03 -30.55 -4.79
N PRO A 608 0.85 -31.89 -4.90
CA PRO A 608 0.25 -32.73 -3.84
C PRO A 608 1.00 -32.72 -2.50
N GLU A 609 2.33 -32.56 -2.52
CA GLU A 609 3.16 -32.53 -1.31
C GLU A 609 2.99 -31.21 -0.54
N LEU A 610 2.94 -30.07 -1.24
CA LEU A 610 2.63 -28.77 -0.66
C LEU A 610 1.19 -28.71 -0.14
N LYS A 611 0.25 -29.36 -0.84
CA LYS A 611 -1.14 -29.51 -0.41
C LYS A 611 -1.26 -30.23 0.93
N SER A 612 -0.59 -31.38 1.06
CA SER A 612 -0.56 -32.15 2.30
C SER A 612 0.09 -31.35 3.43
N TRP A 613 1.21 -30.67 3.15
CA TRP A 613 1.93 -29.86 4.13
C TRP A 613 1.13 -28.63 4.61
N ALA A 614 0.55 -27.83 3.70
CA ALA A 614 -0.20 -26.62 4.04
C ALA A 614 -1.48 -26.94 4.83
N LEU A 615 -2.21 -28.00 4.44
CA LEU A 615 -3.39 -28.49 5.17
C LEU A 615 -3.01 -29.06 6.55
N ASN A 616 -1.89 -29.78 6.66
CA ASN A 616 -1.39 -30.28 7.94
C ASN A 616 -0.91 -29.15 8.86
N CYS A 617 -0.31 -28.07 8.33
CA CYS A 617 0.02 -26.87 9.11
C CYS A 617 -1.24 -26.13 9.60
N LEU A 618 -2.29 -26.03 8.78
CA LEU A 618 -3.58 -25.46 9.20
C LEU A 618 -4.26 -26.31 10.28
N ALA A 619 -4.27 -27.63 10.13
CA ALA A 619 -4.89 -28.56 11.08
C ALA A 619 -4.13 -28.66 12.42
N SER A 620 -2.80 -28.72 12.39
CA SER A 620 -1.96 -28.78 13.60
C SER A 620 -2.02 -27.48 14.43
N ARG A 621 -2.23 -26.33 13.78
CA ARG A 621 -2.42 -25.05 14.45
C ARG A 621 -3.83 -24.87 15.01
N GLN A 622 -4.86 -25.39 14.35
CA GLN A 622 -6.22 -25.49 14.92
C GLN A 622 -6.26 -26.37 16.17
N ALA A 623 -5.46 -27.43 16.26
CA ALA A 623 -5.37 -28.28 17.44
C ALA A 623 -4.69 -27.60 18.65
N ARG A 624 -3.81 -26.61 18.43
CA ARG A 624 -3.11 -25.87 19.50
C ARG A 624 -3.93 -24.70 20.08
N SER A 625 -5.05 -24.30 19.44
CA SER A 625 -5.93 -23.23 19.94
C SER A 625 -6.92 -23.63 21.05
N GLY A 626 -6.70 -24.77 21.73
CA GLY A 626 -7.52 -25.25 22.85
C GLY A 626 -8.78 -26.04 22.44
N PRO A 627 -9.33 -26.91 23.30
CA PRO A 627 -10.37 -27.88 22.95
C PRO A 627 -11.81 -27.33 22.94
N THR A 628 -12.01 -26.02 23.01
CA THR A 628 -13.35 -25.41 23.12
C THR A 628 -13.77 -24.74 21.81
N ARG A 629 -14.04 -25.54 20.77
CA ARG A 629 -14.86 -25.11 19.62
C ARG A 629 -16.17 -25.89 19.62
N PRO A 630 -17.34 -25.24 19.43
CA PRO A 630 -18.55 -25.98 19.09
C PRO A 630 -18.32 -26.69 17.74
N PRO A 631 -18.82 -27.93 17.57
CA PRO A 631 -18.68 -28.65 16.31
C PRO A 631 -19.43 -27.87 15.21
N GLY A 632 -18.69 -27.20 14.33
CA GLY A 632 -19.24 -26.38 13.24
C GLY A 632 -18.54 -25.04 12.96
N SER A 633 -17.64 -24.53 13.83
CA SER A 633 -16.91 -23.28 13.54
C SER A 633 -15.75 -23.51 12.56
N ALA A 634 -16.05 -23.27 11.28
CA ALA A 634 -15.17 -23.53 10.15
C ALA A 634 -13.95 -22.60 10.15
N GLY A 635 -12.76 -23.14 9.83
CA GLY A 635 -11.58 -22.36 9.48
C GLY A 635 -11.72 -21.60 8.15
N SER A 636 -12.92 -21.56 7.56
CA SER A 636 -13.24 -20.93 6.28
C SER A 636 -13.29 -19.40 6.35
N GLU A 637 -13.37 -18.79 7.53
CA GLU A 637 -13.48 -17.32 7.71
C GLU A 637 -12.18 -16.67 8.21
N MET A 638 -11.06 -17.39 8.19
CA MET A 638 -9.76 -16.80 8.53
C MET A 638 -9.33 -15.81 7.46
N GLU A 639 -8.94 -14.62 7.90
CA GLU A 639 -8.46 -13.58 7.01
C GLU A 639 -7.12 -13.98 6.39
N THR A 640 -6.96 -13.73 5.09
CA THR A 640 -5.66 -13.86 4.44
C THR A 640 -4.75 -12.75 4.98
N GLY A 641 -3.74 -13.12 5.77
CA GLY A 641 -2.88 -12.20 6.52
C GLY A 641 -1.41 -12.61 6.57
N PHE A 642 -0.67 -11.94 7.45
CA PHE A 642 0.80 -11.99 7.58
C PHE A 642 1.40 -13.39 7.40
N GLY A 643 2.36 -13.56 6.50
CA GLY A 643 3.22 -14.75 6.46
C GLY A 643 4.25 -14.78 7.60
N GLY A 644 4.87 -15.93 7.86
CA GLY A 644 5.85 -16.13 8.92
C GLY A 644 6.49 -17.51 8.89
N ARG A 645 7.77 -17.59 9.26
CA ARG A 645 8.49 -18.85 9.43
C ARG A 645 8.17 -19.48 10.78
N GLY A 646 7.28 -20.46 10.79
CA GLY A 646 7.12 -21.36 11.94
C GLY A 646 8.14 -22.49 11.89
N ARG A 647 8.75 -22.84 13.04
CA ARG A 647 9.25 -24.21 13.25
C ARG A 647 8.06 -25.13 13.55
N GLU A 648 8.16 -26.36 13.07
CA GLU A 648 7.21 -27.49 13.17
C GLU A 648 6.01 -27.48 12.20
N CYS A 649 6.23 -28.11 11.05
CA CYS A 649 5.26 -29.06 10.48
C CYS A 649 6.08 -30.26 9.98
N SER A 650 6.62 -31.07 10.90
CA SER A 650 7.27 -32.33 10.54
C SER A 650 6.19 -33.37 10.21
N PRO A 651 6.34 -34.18 9.16
CA PRO A 651 5.59 -35.43 9.07
C PRO A 651 5.96 -36.31 10.28
N ALA A 652 5.01 -37.09 10.78
CA ALA A 652 5.20 -37.99 11.93
C ALA A 652 6.53 -38.76 11.86
N PRO A 653 7.20 -39.02 12.99
CA PRO A 653 8.58 -39.47 13.00
C PRO A 653 8.70 -40.87 12.39
N ARG A 654 9.37 -40.97 11.24
CA ARG A 654 10.19 -42.15 10.95
C ARG A 654 11.61 -41.77 11.32
N GLY A 655 12.18 -42.52 12.26
CA GLY A 655 13.46 -42.22 12.87
C GLY A 655 14.56 -42.10 11.83
N ASP A 656 15.14 -40.91 11.73
CA ASP A 656 16.58 -40.75 11.56
C ASP A 656 16.98 -39.34 11.99
N THR A 657 17.97 -39.28 12.88
CA THR A 657 18.53 -38.06 13.47
C THR A 657 19.68 -37.57 12.62
N SER A 658 19.54 -36.42 11.94
CA SER A 658 20.56 -35.37 11.75
C SER A 658 20.22 -34.45 10.57
N THR A 659 19.75 -33.24 10.88
CA THR A 659 19.94 -31.94 10.18
C THR A 659 18.78 -31.00 10.55
N PRO A 660 19.03 -29.73 10.97
CA PRO A 660 17.96 -28.78 11.19
C PRO A 660 17.48 -28.23 9.83
N SER A 661 16.38 -28.75 9.33
CA SER A 661 15.71 -28.24 8.12
C SER A 661 15.10 -26.86 8.39
N LEU A 662 15.58 -25.83 7.68
CA LEU A 662 15.03 -24.48 7.67
C LEU A 662 13.65 -24.48 6.96
N CYS A 663 12.61 -24.04 7.66
CA CYS A 663 11.22 -24.07 7.18
C CYS A 663 10.87 -22.85 6.31
N PRO A 664 10.02 -23.01 5.27
CA PRO A 664 9.58 -21.91 4.42
C PRO A 664 8.60 -20.96 5.13
N ALA A 665 8.55 -19.71 4.65
CA ALA A 665 7.57 -18.71 5.10
C ALA A 665 6.15 -19.25 4.89
N SER A 666 5.44 -19.49 5.99
CA SER A 666 4.07 -20.01 6.03
C SER A 666 3.10 -18.88 6.36
N PHE A 667 1.90 -18.84 5.78
CA PHE A 667 0.87 -17.88 6.20
C PHE A 667 0.55 -18.03 7.70
N VAL A 668 0.62 -16.92 8.45
CA VAL A 668 0.14 -16.85 9.83
C VAL A 668 -1.33 -16.47 9.84
N ILE A 669 -2.01 -17.24 10.68
CA ILE A 669 -3.44 -17.39 10.86
C ILE A 669 -3.98 -16.23 11.70
N THR A 670 -5.11 -15.64 11.28
CA THR A 670 -5.93 -14.78 12.15
C THR A 670 -7.41 -15.15 12.06
N ALA A 671 -7.90 -15.87 13.08
CA ALA A 671 -9.25 -15.75 13.65
C ALA A 671 -9.41 -16.73 14.84
N THR A 672 -9.49 -16.21 16.07
CA THR A 672 -10.05 -16.91 17.23
C THR A 672 -11.40 -16.28 17.57
N SER A 673 -12.44 -17.08 17.78
CA SER A 673 -13.73 -16.56 18.25
C SER A 673 -13.60 -16.15 19.72
N PRO A 674 -14.08 -14.97 20.13
CA PRO A 674 -14.14 -14.59 21.53
C PRO A 674 -15.42 -15.17 22.12
N SER A 675 -15.39 -16.41 22.57
CA SER A 675 -16.52 -16.99 23.30
C SER A 675 -16.02 -18.02 24.31
N SER A 676 -15.51 -17.52 25.46
CA SER A 676 -15.68 -18.05 26.82
C SER A 676 -14.44 -17.86 27.72
N LEU A 677 -14.25 -16.69 28.33
CA LEU A 677 -13.40 -16.55 29.53
C LEU A 677 -13.99 -15.51 30.49
N LEU A 678 -15.18 -15.82 31.03
CA LEU A 678 -15.71 -15.22 32.24
C LEU A 678 -15.87 -16.34 33.28
N THR A 679 -14.77 -16.70 33.95
CA THR A 679 -14.73 -17.20 35.33
C THR A 679 -13.27 -17.28 35.78
N ARG A 680 -12.77 -16.25 36.47
CA ARG A 680 -11.64 -16.41 37.40
C ARG A 680 -12.22 -16.42 38.81
N SER A 681 -12.29 -17.59 39.42
CA SER A 681 -12.27 -17.72 40.88
C SER A 681 -10.83 -17.93 41.35
N PRO A 682 -10.44 -17.42 42.54
CA PRO A 682 -9.08 -17.49 43.07
C PRO A 682 -8.89 -18.69 43.98
N ALA A 683 -7.72 -19.33 43.92
CA ALA A 683 -7.11 -20.24 44.92
C ALA A 683 -6.09 -21.12 44.18
N LEU A 684 -4.96 -21.60 44.69
CA LEU A 684 -4.17 -21.50 45.92
C LEU A 684 -2.95 -22.40 45.64
N ASN A 685 -1.78 -22.06 46.21
CA ASN A 685 -0.63 -22.90 46.64
C ASN A 685 -0.24 -24.14 45.80
N PHE A 686 1.00 -24.29 45.33
CA PHE A 686 2.27 -24.30 46.07
C PHE A 686 3.44 -23.92 45.15
#